data_AF-A0A8J7QYS6-F1
#
_entry.id   AF-A0A8J7QYS6-F1
#
_cell.length_a   1.000
_cell.length_b   1.000
_cell.length_c   1.000
_cell.angle_alpha   90.00
_cell.angle_beta   90.00
_cell.angle_gamma   90.00
#
_symmetry.space_group_name_H-M   'P 1'
#
loop_
_entity.id
_entity.type
_entity.pdbx_description
1 polymer ?
#
loop_
_entity_poly.entity_id
_entity_poly.type
_entity_poly.pdbx_seq_one_letter_code
_entity_poly.pdbx_strand_id
1 'polypeptide(L)'
;MALAIVCVLAASAAGYFFLARHVSRKDAVGVISVSGAIVFSEDVERYVAMINRAITNDSIRAVVLRIDSPGGYVDLVEQVYLDLLELKKAKPVVASITFAASGGYYIAVAADYICAEPTTFVGNVGVIGTVPPTLIPSEVALETGPYKATGLSELLFPFNLSAALDNFVSAVEKGRGDRLRLTPSQLKKGLLYLGSEAVEVGLVDEIGSLQKAIKEATGRAGLREYEVVDLNVAVGVSSGLGSSSNQTPSLDWRGLTLEALSEIRPPPSILYLYLQPGAIRQSASEDGDLVSNGDFASGGAGERTVLVDDSHGNKVSAWQLDVLMAELAIRNATVRFVPSWRELEQALSGASCLIVASPADPYSAEEAERIERFVSGGGILALFYDPAYEYVEIPGLFGPINSLSARFGLSFAKGYLYNEVENYGIYRNVYVKAFADNRLTRGLESVVFFTAAHIYSMNKGVAWASNGTHSSAAERPGNYTTIASVDRGKGTVIAFGDQTFLAEPFCYVEDNRKLILNLVSIITGVEPKAEEGVGGSVEEEVAEPDLPVGTEKEYTERVDGNESLVGWFKVSDTEVRIERPDRVTHYYFTEDGKLWRWVSDGMECVYDNPIPEPPFPLVKGEKWAYESRYVLSFGGKLHLGKISAQEEVVGFEDVLAGDDKRYFCAKVRFRGVDSLAVEGGNMTIVIEELYWISSYAGSVKEESISRYYVDGAFALEEMRTLLLKSIRKGAELQKGLAGSFASFPRF
;
A
#
# COMPACT_ATOMS: atom_id res chain seq x y z
N MET A 1 18.03 32.33 -76.64
CA MET A 1 17.93 33.16 -75.41
C MET A 1 17.18 32.44 -74.29
N ALA A 2 15.99 31.89 -74.52
CA ALA A 2 15.21 31.17 -73.51
C ALA A 2 15.93 29.96 -72.87
N LEU A 3 16.65 29.15 -73.67
CA LEU A 3 17.36 27.97 -73.17
C LEU A 3 18.53 28.33 -72.23
N ALA A 4 19.21 29.46 -72.47
CA ALA A 4 20.29 29.94 -71.63
C ALA A 4 19.77 30.43 -70.27
N ILE A 5 18.60 31.07 -70.25
CA ILE A 5 17.95 31.53 -69.01
C ILE A 5 17.51 30.33 -68.15
N VAL A 6 16.97 29.27 -68.76
CA VAL A 6 16.59 28.04 -68.04
C VAL A 6 17.81 27.35 -67.44
N CYS A 7 18.93 27.29 -68.16
CA CYS A 7 20.16 26.69 -67.63
C CYS A 7 20.75 27.50 -66.46
N VAL A 8 20.70 28.84 -66.53
CA VAL A 8 21.15 29.72 -65.43
C VAL A 8 20.24 29.59 -64.21
N LEU A 9 18.92 29.53 -64.40
CA LEU A 9 17.97 29.33 -63.30
C LEU A 9 18.11 27.94 -62.67
N ALA A 10 18.33 26.90 -63.47
CA ALA A 10 18.60 25.54 -62.97
C ALA A 10 19.94 25.46 -62.23
N ALA A 11 20.98 26.13 -62.71
CA ALA A 11 22.29 26.20 -62.05
C ALA A 11 22.25 27.03 -60.75
N SER A 12 21.49 28.14 -60.73
CA SER A 12 21.26 28.92 -59.51
C SER A 12 20.37 28.19 -58.51
N ALA A 13 19.35 27.44 -58.96
CA ALA A 13 18.55 26.60 -58.10
C ALA A 13 19.38 25.44 -57.54
N ALA A 14 20.18 24.76 -58.37
CA ALA A 14 21.10 23.72 -57.93
C ALA A 14 22.18 24.27 -56.98
N GLY A 15 22.72 25.47 -57.26
CA GLY A 15 23.66 26.18 -56.40
C GLY A 15 23.03 26.59 -55.07
N TYR A 16 21.79 27.08 -55.09
CA TYR A 16 21.01 27.40 -53.89
C TYR A 16 20.70 26.14 -53.07
N PHE A 17 20.29 25.03 -53.70
CA PHE A 17 20.07 23.76 -53.01
C PHE A 17 21.36 23.14 -52.49
N PHE A 18 22.49 23.33 -53.19
CA PHE A 18 23.81 22.87 -52.77
C PHE A 18 24.33 23.70 -51.59
N LEU A 19 24.21 25.03 -51.65
CA LEU A 19 24.53 25.95 -50.56
C LEU A 19 23.59 25.79 -49.38
N ALA A 20 22.27 25.64 -49.58
CA ALA A 20 21.30 25.41 -48.51
C ALA A 20 21.48 24.03 -47.84
N ARG A 21 21.98 23.01 -48.56
CA ARG A 21 22.45 21.74 -47.97
C ARG A 21 23.79 21.85 -47.24
N HIS A 22 24.63 22.84 -47.59
CA HIS A 22 25.97 23.06 -47.00
C HIS A 22 26.05 24.25 -46.03
N VAL A 23 24.96 24.99 -45.78
CA VAL A 23 24.82 25.77 -44.55
C VAL A 23 24.70 24.74 -43.44
N SER A 24 25.86 24.36 -42.90
CA SER A 24 25.98 23.54 -41.70
C SER A 24 25.08 24.17 -40.65
N ARG A 25 23.90 23.57 -40.38
CA ARG A 25 23.18 23.88 -39.14
C ARG A 25 24.15 23.54 -38.03
N LYS A 26 24.63 24.55 -37.32
CA LYS A 26 25.58 24.33 -36.23
C LYS A 26 24.96 23.36 -35.24
N ASP A 27 25.74 22.38 -34.83
CA ASP A 27 25.37 21.48 -33.76
C ASP A 27 25.03 22.30 -32.51
N ALA A 28 24.01 21.86 -31.78
CA ALA A 28 23.47 22.62 -30.66
C ALA A 28 23.27 21.73 -29.44
N VAL A 29 23.38 22.36 -28.27
CA VAL A 29 22.92 21.82 -27.00
C VAL A 29 21.60 22.49 -26.66
N GLY A 30 20.53 21.70 -26.57
CA GLY A 30 19.22 22.18 -26.17
C GLY A 30 19.12 22.34 -24.65
N VAL A 31 18.57 23.44 -24.16
CA VAL A 31 18.26 23.62 -22.74
C VAL A 31 16.75 23.57 -22.53
N ILE A 32 16.28 22.65 -21.68
CA ILE A 32 14.89 22.53 -21.24
C ILE A 32 14.85 22.99 -19.77
N SER A 33 13.97 23.92 -19.42
CA SER A 33 13.83 24.40 -18.04
C SER A 33 12.54 23.89 -17.44
N VAL A 34 12.63 23.17 -16.31
CA VAL A 34 11.49 22.73 -15.50
C VAL A 34 11.45 23.60 -14.26
N SER A 35 10.38 24.38 -14.11
CA SER A 35 10.27 25.39 -13.05
C SER A 35 8.90 25.32 -12.38
N GLY A 36 8.88 25.31 -11.05
CA GLY A 36 7.66 25.26 -10.25
C GLY A 36 7.06 23.86 -10.13
N ALA A 37 5.86 23.79 -9.56
CA ALA A 37 5.16 22.54 -9.35
C ALA A 37 4.51 22.03 -10.66
N ILE A 38 4.50 20.71 -10.87
CA ILE A 38 3.89 20.05 -12.03
C ILE A 38 2.50 19.57 -11.64
N VAL A 39 1.53 20.48 -11.68
CA VAL A 39 0.17 20.23 -11.14
C VAL A 39 -0.92 20.34 -12.21
N PHE A 40 -0.61 20.85 -13.40
CA PHE A 40 -1.54 20.95 -14.52
C PHE A 40 -1.08 20.13 -15.72
N SER A 41 -2.03 19.64 -16.52
CA SER A 41 -1.74 18.91 -17.75
C SER A 41 -0.99 19.78 -18.77
N GLU A 42 -1.24 21.09 -18.78
CA GLU A 42 -0.57 22.08 -19.63
C GLU A 42 0.94 22.19 -19.32
N ASP A 43 1.36 21.88 -18.09
CA ASP A 43 2.78 21.80 -17.75
C ASP A 43 3.43 20.63 -18.48
N VAL A 44 2.78 19.46 -18.42
CA VAL A 44 3.25 18.23 -19.09
C VAL A 44 3.29 18.40 -20.60
N GLU A 45 2.22 18.90 -21.21
CA GLU A 45 2.17 19.15 -22.67
C GLU A 45 3.34 20.02 -23.14
N ARG A 46 3.68 21.06 -22.36
CA ARG A 46 4.81 21.95 -22.66
C ARG A 46 6.15 21.21 -22.58
N TYR A 47 6.38 20.43 -21.53
CA TYR A 47 7.61 19.64 -21.37
C TYR A 47 7.75 18.57 -22.45
N VAL A 48 6.68 17.85 -22.76
CA VAL A 48 6.64 16.83 -23.81
C VAL A 48 6.89 17.45 -25.19
N ALA A 49 6.34 18.64 -25.49
CA ALA A 49 6.63 19.33 -26.74
C ALA A 49 8.13 19.70 -26.88
N MET A 50 8.75 20.17 -25.80
CA MET A 50 10.19 20.47 -25.78
C MET A 50 11.05 19.22 -25.93
N ILE A 51 10.69 18.14 -25.26
CA ILE A 51 11.36 16.84 -25.35
C ILE A 51 11.27 16.29 -26.78
N ASN A 52 10.08 16.27 -27.38
CA ASN A 52 9.88 15.81 -28.75
C ASN A 52 10.66 16.65 -29.77
N ARG A 53 10.72 17.97 -29.58
CA ARG A 53 11.57 18.83 -30.39
C ARG A 53 13.05 18.49 -30.25
N ALA A 54 13.49 18.22 -29.02
CA ALA A 54 14.86 17.80 -28.76
C ALA A 54 15.19 16.47 -29.45
N ILE A 55 14.28 15.50 -29.44
CA ILE A 55 14.44 14.20 -30.11
C ILE A 55 14.52 14.38 -31.64
N THR A 56 13.52 15.05 -32.23
CA THR A 56 13.31 15.11 -33.69
C THR A 56 14.21 16.09 -34.44
N ASN A 57 14.85 17.04 -33.75
CA ASN A 57 15.74 18.00 -34.40
C ASN A 57 17.19 17.52 -34.39
N ASP A 58 17.69 17.06 -35.54
CA ASP A 58 19.05 16.54 -35.71
C ASP A 58 20.17 17.52 -35.36
N SER A 59 19.89 18.84 -35.41
CA SER A 59 20.86 19.86 -34.99
C SER A 59 21.06 19.89 -33.47
N ILE A 60 20.09 19.39 -32.69
CA ILE A 60 20.26 19.24 -31.24
C ILE A 60 20.99 17.92 -31.02
N ARG A 61 22.19 17.98 -30.45
CA ARG A 61 23.08 16.83 -30.26
C ARG A 61 23.14 16.34 -28.82
N ALA A 62 22.79 17.20 -27.86
CA ALA A 62 22.65 16.87 -26.44
C ALA A 62 21.61 17.80 -25.79
N VAL A 63 21.13 17.43 -24.61
CA VAL A 63 20.17 18.22 -23.84
C VAL A 63 20.69 18.47 -22.42
N VAL A 64 20.51 19.70 -21.94
CA VAL A 64 20.64 20.05 -20.53
C VAL A 64 19.25 20.31 -19.95
N LEU A 65 18.89 19.57 -18.92
CA LEU A 65 17.63 19.72 -18.17
C LEU A 65 17.91 20.58 -16.93
N ARG A 66 17.47 21.85 -16.94
CA ARG A 66 17.62 22.74 -15.80
C ARG A 66 16.39 22.63 -14.89
N ILE A 67 16.57 22.23 -13.64
CA ILE A 67 15.47 21.87 -12.73
C ILE A 67 15.43 22.80 -11.51
N ASP A 68 14.28 23.45 -11.33
CA ASP A 68 13.88 24.26 -10.19
C ASP A 68 12.45 23.89 -9.77
N SER A 69 12.26 22.71 -9.17
CA SER A 69 10.93 22.13 -8.95
C SER A 69 10.80 21.39 -7.61
N PRO A 70 9.68 21.61 -6.88
CA PRO A 70 9.30 20.80 -5.72
C PRO A 70 8.59 19.49 -6.09
N GLY A 71 8.32 19.24 -7.38
CA GLY A 71 7.56 18.10 -7.86
C GLY A 71 6.10 18.42 -8.20
N GLY A 72 5.17 17.48 -8.01
CA GLY A 72 3.79 17.61 -8.49
C GLY A 72 2.94 16.35 -8.32
N TYR A 73 1.86 16.24 -9.10
CA TYR A 73 1.02 15.04 -9.12
C TYR A 73 1.77 13.85 -9.73
N VAL A 74 1.60 12.66 -9.13
CA VAL A 74 2.36 11.45 -9.51
C VAL A 74 2.25 11.13 -11.00
N ASP A 75 1.04 11.09 -11.54
CA ASP A 75 0.76 10.79 -12.95
C ASP A 75 1.45 11.77 -13.90
N LEU A 76 1.39 13.07 -13.59
CA LEU A 76 1.99 14.13 -14.41
C LEU A 76 3.52 14.07 -14.38
N VAL A 77 4.10 13.85 -13.20
CA VAL A 77 5.55 13.70 -13.01
C VAL A 77 6.07 12.45 -13.73
N GLU A 78 5.38 11.32 -13.60
CA GLU A 78 5.76 10.06 -14.22
C GLU A 78 5.68 10.13 -15.75
N GLN A 79 4.69 10.85 -16.30
CA GLN A 79 4.62 11.08 -17.74
C GLN A 79 5.87 11.82 -18.24
N VAL A 80 6.24 12.94 -17.62
CA VAL A 80 7.46 13.69 -17.98
C VAL A 80 8.71 12.83 -17.83
N TYR A 81 8.79 12.02 -16.77
CA TYR A 81 9.90 11.10 -16.55
C TYR A 81 10.04 10.06 -17.67
N LEU A 82 8.95 9.44 -18.11
CA LEU A 82 8.96 8.44 -19.18
C LEU A 82 9.42 9.07 -20.51
N ASP A 83 8.95 10.28 -20.84
CA ASP A 83 9.40 11.00 -22.04
C ASP A 83 10.89 11.38 -21.97
N LEU A 84 11.41 11.74 -20.78
CA LEU A 84 12.83 12.00 -20.58
C LEU A 84 13.68 10.73 -20.72
N LEU A 85 13.18 9.56 -20.35
CA LEU A 85 13.86 8.29 -20.61
C LEU A 85 13.97 8.00 -22.11
N GLU A 86 12.94 8.31 -22.90
CA GLU A 86 13.01 8.20 -24.37
C GLU A 86 14.01 9.19 -24.97
N LEU A 87 14.04 10.42 -24.46
CA LEU A 87 15.05 11.41 -24.86
C LEU A 87 16.47 10.93 -24.59
N LYS A 88 16.73 10.36 -23.41
CA LYS A 88 18.03 9.79 -23.03
C LYS A 88 18.49 8.67 -23.96
N LYS A 89 17.57 7.83 -24.44
CA LYS A 89 17.91 6.81 -25.46
C LYS A 89 18.35 7.44 -26.77
N ALA A 90 17.80 8.59 -27.13
CA ALA A 90 18.10 9.26 -28.38
C ALA A 90 19.38 10.13 -28.31
N LYS A 91 19.58 10.87 -27.20
CA LYS A 91 20.62 11.90 -27.06
C LYS A 91 21.11 11.99 -25.61
N PRO A 92 22.38 12.36 -25.36
CA PRO A 92 22.86 12.60 -24.00
C PRO A 92 22.03 13.68 -23.28
N VAL A 93 21.60 13.38 -22.05
CA VAL A 93 20.83 14.28 -21.18
C VAL A 93 21.60 14.53 -19.89
N VAL A 94 21.86 15.79 -19.57
CA VAL A 94 22.51 16.20 -18.31
C VAL A 94 21.58 17.09 -17.51
N ALA A 95 21.29 16.74 -16.26
CA ALA A 95 20.51 17.59 -15.36
C ALA A 95 21.40 18.64 -14.66
N SER A 96 20.87 19.85 -14.51
CA SER A 96 21.46 20.96 -13.74
C SER A 96 20.45 21.42 -12.69
N ILE A 97 20.70 21.11 -11.43
CA ILE A 97 19.76 21.35 -10.33
C ILE A 97 20.01 22.71 -9.67
N THR A 98 18.96 23.53 -9.60
CA THR A 98 18.87 24.71 -8.72
C THR A 98 17.94 24.48 -7.53
N PHE A 99 16.96 23.57 -7.67
CA PHE A 99 16.20 22.92 -6.61
C PHE A 99 15.49 21.71 -7.21
N ALA A 100 15.62 20.52 -6.62
CA ALA A 100 14.96 19.32 -7.14
C ALA A 100 14.52 18.43 -5.97
N ALA A 101 13.30 18.65 -5.50
CA ALA A 101 12.70 17.87 -4.44
C ALA A 101 11.55 17.02 -4.99
N SER A 102 11.33 15.84 -4.40
CA SER A 102 10.30 14.88 -4.74
C SER A 102 10.18 14.67 -6.25
N GLY A 103 9.05 14.99 -6.89
CA GLY A 103 8.86 14.82 -8.34
C GLY A 103 9.88 15.57 -9.21
N GLY A 104 10.45 16.67 -8.72
CA GLY A 104 11.56 17.37 -9.39
C GLY A 104 12.84 16.53 -9.41
N TYR A 105 13.11 15.78 -8.33
CA TYR A 105 14.20 14.81 -8.31
C TYR A 105 13.87 13.56 -9.12
N TYR A 106 12.61 13.10 -9.10
CA TYR A 106 12.13 11.97 -9.88
C TYR A 106 12.49 12.13 -11.38
N ILE A 107 12.20 13.30 -11.97
CA ILE A 107 12.56 13.57 -13.37
C ILE A 107 14.08 13.77 -13.57
N ALA A 108 14.81 14.28 -12.56
CA ALA A 108 16.26 14.45 -12.64
C ALA A 108 16.98 13.10 -12.78
N VAL A 109 16.46 12.06 -12.12
CA VAL A 109 16.96 10.69 -12.16
C VAL A 109 16.90 10.07 -13.56
N ALA A 110 16.04 10.58 -14.46
CA ALA A 110 16.01 10.15 -15.85
C ALA A 110 17.29 10.52 -16.64
N ALA A 111 18.06 11.52 -16.20
CA ALA A 111 19.25 11.99 -16.92
C ALA A 111 20.42 10.97 -16.92
N ASP A 112 21.41 11.16 -17.80
CA ASP A 112 22.66 10.40 -17.78
C ASP A 112 23.58 10.85 -16.63
N TYR A 113 23.58 12.16 -16.37
CA TYR A 113 24.44 12.82 -15.39
C TYR A 113 23.68 13.96 -14.72
N ILE A 114 23.93 14.17 -13.43
CA ILE A 114 23.26 15.17 -12.61
C ILE A 114 24.32 16.05 -11.96
N CYS A 115 24.26 17.35 -12.24
CA CYS A 115 25.02 18.39 -11.57
C CYS A 115 24.13 19.16 -10.60
N ALA A 116 24.67 19.53 -9.44
CA ALA A 116 23.96 20.39 -8.48
C ALA A 116 24.89 21.49 -7.92
N GLU A 117 24.33 22.63 -7.54
CA GLU A 117 25.05 23.64 -6.76
C GLU A 117 25.30 23.13 -5.32
N PRO A 118 26.39 23.52 -4.65
CA PRO A 118 26.82 22.87 -3.40
C PRO A 118 25.81 22.98 -2.24
N THR A 119 24.99 24.03 -2.24
CA THR A 119 24.00 24.32 -1.18
C THR A 119 22.55 24.30 -1.70
N THR A 120 22.31 23.78 -2.91
CA THR A 120 20.92 23.51 -3.34
C THR A 120 20.36 22.31 -2.60
N PHE A 121 19.04 22.17 -2.58
CA PHE A 121 18.36 21.01 -2.03
C PHE A 121 17.97 20.01 -3.11
N VAL A 122 18.28 18.75 -2.83
CA VAL A 122 18.00 17.59 -3.70
C VAL A 122 17.36 16.48 -2.87
N GLY A 123 16.53 15.64 -3.48
CA GLY A 123 15.99 14.44 -2.83
C GLY A 123 14.53 14.62 -2.45
N ASN A 124 14.21 14.49 -1.15
CA ASN A 124 12.83 14.36 -0.66
C ASN A 124 12.06 13.24 -1.40
N VAL A 125 12.69 12.06 -1.47
CA VAL A 125 12.08 10.85 -2.02
C VAL A 125 10.96 10.43 -1.09
N GLY A 126 9.75 10.81 -1.45
CA GLY A 126 8.59 10.75 -0.56
C GLY A 126 7.30 11.00 -1.33
N VAL A 127 6.21 10.54 -0.74
CA VAL A 127 4.87 10.63 -1.30
C VAL A 127 3.94 11.19 -0.23
N ILE A 128 3.10 12.13 -0.63
CA ILE A 128 1.96 12.60 0.17
C ILE A 128 0.67 12.30 -0.59
N GLY A 129 -0.45 12.22 0.11
CA GLY A 129 -1.74 12.08 -0.54
C GLY A 129 -2.89 12.57 0.32
N THR A 130 -3.98 12.91 -0.36
CA THR A 130 -5.27 13.21 0.28
C THR A 130 -6.11 11.94 0.29
N VAL A 131 -6.53 11.54 1.50
CA VAL A 131 -7.31 10.31 1.69
C VAL A 131 -8.65 10.38 0.96
N PRO A 132 -9.21 9.26 0.48
CA PRO A 132 -10.58 9.22 -0.02
C PRO A 132 -11.55 9.79 1.03
N PRO A 133 -12.56 10.59 0.62
CA PRO A 133 -13.54 11.11 1.56
C PRO A 133 -14.48 10.00 2.02
N THR A 134 -15.07 10.16 3.20
CA THR A 134 -16.21 9.36 3.63
C THR A 134 -17.40 9.62 2.71
N LEU A 135 -17.95 8.56 2.11
CA LEU A 135 -19.09 8.68 1.21
C LEU A 135 -20.38 8.90 2.00
N ILE A 136 -21.03 10.04 1.79
CA ILE A 136 -22.44 10.23 2.14
C ILE A 136 -23.26 9.90 0.89
N PRO A 137 -23.97 8.75 0.85
CA PRO A 137 -24.65 8.31 -0.36
C PRO A 137 -25.78 9.25 -0.76
N SER A 138 -26.00 9.36 -2.07
CA SER A 138 -27.10 10.15 -2.65
C SER A 138 -28.16 9.22 -3.24
N GLU A 139 -29.43 9.61 -3.15
CA GLU A 139 -30.51 8.96 -3.92
C GLU A 139 -30.67 9.57 -5.32
N VAL A 140 -29.92 10.63 -5.63
CA VAL A 140 -29.93 11.31 -6.95
C VAL A 140 -28.83 10.78 -7.85
N ALA A 141 -27.65 10.51 -7.28
CA ALA A 141 -26.54 9.87 -7.98
C ALA A 141 -26.38 8.46 -7.40
N LEU A 142 -26.50 7.44 -8.26
CA LEU A 142 -26.39 6.04 -7.87
C LEU A 142 -25.10 5.44 -8.42
N GLU A 143 -24.33 4.79 -7.56
CA GLU A 143 -23.10 4.09 -7.90
C GLU A 143 -23.32 2.57 -7.99
N THR A 144 -22.65 1.92 -8.96
CA THR A 144 -22.70 0.47 -9.12
C THR A 144 -21.63 -0.29 -8.33
N GLY A 145 -20.77 0.42 -7.59
CA GLY A 145 -19.69 -0.18 -6.80
C GLY A 145 -19.30 0.68 -5.60
N PRO A 146 -18.82 0.05 -4.50
CA PRO A 146 -18.64 0.70 -3.20
C PRO A 146 -17.61 1.84 -3.20
N TYR A 147 -16.64 1.80 -4.12
CA TYR A 147 -15.59 2.81 -4.25
C TYR A 147 -15.74 3.66 -5.51
N LYS A 148 -16.89 3.61 -6.19
CA LYS A 148 -17.06 4.32 -7.46
C LYS A 148 -17.00 5.85 -7.30
N ALA A 149 -17.58 6.37 -6.21
CA ALA A 149 -17.58 7.80 -5.89
C ALA A 149 -16.30 8.23 -5.14
N THR A 150 -15.74 7.37 -4.29
CA THR A 150 -14.55 7.68 -3.47
C THR A 150 -13.22 7.31 -4.16
N GLY A 151 -13.25 6.55 -5.25
CA GLY A 151 -12.09 6.12 -6.03
C GLY A 151 -11.29 4.99 -5.40
N LEU A 152 -10.97 5.10 -4.10
CA LEU A 152 -10.16 4.13 -3.34
C LEU A 152 -10.81 3.85 -1.97
N SER A 153 -10.40 2.76 -1.33
CA SER A 153 -10.74 2.47 0.07
C SER A 153 -9.87 3.32 0.99
N GLU A 154 -10.48 4.06 1.92
CA GLU A 154 -9.76 4.82 2.95
C GLU A 154 -8.82 3.92 3.76
N LEU A 155 -9.29 2.72 4.14
CA LEU A 155 -8.53 1.75 4.91
C LEU A 155 -7.28 1.26 4.17
N LEU A 156 -7.37 1.09 2.85
CA LEU A 156 -6.28 0.58 2.01
C LEU A 156 -5.39 1.70 1.44
N PHE A 157 -5.82 2.95 1.50
CA PHE A 157 -5.09 4.09 0.95
C PHE A 157 -3.65 4.23 1.48
N PRO A 158 -3.34 3.96 2.75
CA PRO A 158 -1.95 3.88 3.23
C PRO A 158 -1.06 2.95 2.40
N PHE A 159 -1.57 1.81 1.94
CA PHE A 159 -0.83 0.87 1.11
C PHE A 159 -0.67 1.37 -0.34
N ASN A 160 -1.67 2.10 -0.87
CA ASN A 160 -1.54 2.77 -2.16
C ASN A 160 -0.41 3.82 -2.15
N LEU A 161 -0.29 4.60 -1.06
CA LEU A 161 0.83 5.54 -0.89
C LEU A 161 2.17 4.82 -0.82
N SER A 162 2.25 3.71 -0.09
CA SER A 162 3.50 2.94 0.00
C SER A 162 3.90 2.30 -1.31
N ALA A 163 2.95 1.83 -2.12
CA ALA A 163 3.23 1.35 -3.48
C ALA A 163 3.79 2.47 -4.38
N ALA A 164 3.24 3.68 -4.31
CA ALA A 164 3.78 4.83 -5.04
C ALA A 164 5.19 5.21 -4.55
N LEU A 165 5.45 5.13 -3.24
CA LEU A 165 6.77 5.36 -2.67
C LEU A 165 7.79 4.32 -3.17
N ASP A 166 7.40 3.05 -3.24
CA ASP A 166 8.25 1.98 -3.74
C ASP A 166 8.58 2.15 -5.22
N ASN A 167 7.64 2.64 -6.04
CA ASN A 167 7.92 3.02 -7.43
C ASN A 167 8.96 4.13 -7.53
N PHE A 168 8.86 5.16 -6.67
CA PHE A 168 9.84 6.23 -6.63
C PHE A 168 11.22 5.73 -6.19
N VAL A 169 11.31 4.96 -5.11
CA VAL A 169 12.57 4.34 -4.68
C VAL A 169 13.18 3.52 -5.80
N SER A 170 12.39 2.69 -6.48
CA SER A 170 12.82 1.88 -7.62
C SER A 170 13.36 2.72 -8.79
N ALA A 171 12.72 3.86 -9.09
CA ALA A 171 13.20 4.78 -10.11
C ALA A 171 14.58 5.35 -9.74
N VAL A 172 14.76 5.77 -8.47
CA VAL A 172 16.04 6.28 -7.95
C VAL A 172 17.12 5.20 -8.01
N GLU A 173 16.85 3.99 -7.52
CA GLU A 173 17.80 2.88 -7.55
C GLU A 173 18.23 2.55 -8.98
N LYS A 174 17.26 2.45 -9.91
CA LYS A 174 17.55 2.16 -11.32
C LYS A 174 18.34 3.28 -12.01
N GLY A 175 17.97 4.54 -11.77
CA GLY A 175 18.61 5.67 -12.45
C GLY A 175 20.00 6.00 -11.90
N ARG A 176 20.22 5.79 -10.59
CA ARG A 176 21.52 6.04 -9.95
C ARG A 176 22.45 4.82 -10.02
N GLY A 177 21.92 3.60 -9.93
CA GLY A 177 22.69 2.36 -9.98
C GLY A 177 23.74 2.30 -8.87
N ASP A 178 24.91 1.73 -9.17
CA ASP A 178 26.04 1.56 -8.24
C ASP A 178 26.56 2.88 -7.61
N ARG A 179 26.16 4.03 -8.17
CA ARG A 179 26.53 5.34 -7.61
C ARG A 179 25.81 5.61 -6.30
N LEU A 180 24.58 5.11 -6.15
CA LEU A 180 23.73 5.35 -4.99
C LEU A 180 24.31 4.64 -3.76
N ARG A 181 24.48 5.37 -2.66
CA ARG A 181 25.01 4.84 -1.40
C ARG A 181 23.97 4.76 -0.28
N LEU A 182 22.79 5.34 -0.50
CA LEU A 182 21.67 5.25 0.42
C LEU A 182 20.95 3.92 0.24
N THR A 183 20.53 3.31 1.35
CA THR A 183 19.65 2.15 1.31
C THR A 183 18.21 2.57 0.97
N PRO A 184 17.34 1.64 0.51
CA PRO A 184 15.92 1.90 0.34
C PRO A 184 15.28 2.54 1.57
N SER A 185 15.57 2.02 2.77
CA SER A 185 15.04 2.56 4.03
C SER A 185 15.50 3.99 4.30
N GLN A 186 16.73 4.36 3.92
CA GLN A 186 17.21 5.75 4.06
C GLN A 186 16.55 6.69 3.05
N LEU A 187 16.27 6.23 1.82
CA LEU A 187 15.54 7.01 0.82
C LEU A 187 14.10 7.30 1.28
N LYS A 188 13.41 6.28 1.79
CA LYS A 188 12.02 6.36 2.27
C LYS A 188 11.78 7.36 3.39
N LYS A 189 12.84 7.87 4.05
CA LYS A 189 12.74 8.93 5.06
C LYS A 189 12.36 10.30 4.49
N GLY A 190 12.38 10.47 3.17
CA GLY A 190 11.99 11.73 2.54
C GLY A 190 12.89 12.91 2.89
N LEU A 191 14.18 12.68 3.18
CA LEU A 191 15.12 13.75 3.53
C LEU A 191 15.48 14.61 2.32
N LEU A 192 15.64 15.92 2.54
CA LEU A 192 16.38 16.81 1.65
C LEU A 192 17.87 16.70 1.96
N TYR A 193 18.69 16.73 0.92
CA TYR A 193 20.15 16.71 0.99
C TYR A 193 20.69 17.98 0.35
N LEU A 194 21.73 18.57 0.94
CA LEU A 194 22.50 19.61 0.26
C LEU A 194 23.17 19.02 -0.98
N GLY A 195 23.37 19.81 -2.04
CA GLY A 195 24.00 19.31 -3.27
C GLY A 195 25.38 18.66 -3.02
N SER A 196 26.14 19.17 -2.05
CA SER A 196 27.39 18.56 -1.57
C SER A 196 27.19 17.17 -0.96
N GLU A 197 26.24 17.03 -0.03
CA GLU A 197 25.86 15.74 0.58
C GLU A 197 25.29 14.78 -0.48
N ALA A 198 24.49 15.29 -1.41
CA ALA A 198 23.87 14.53 -2.49
C ALA A 198 24.91 13.87 -3.41
N VAL A 199 26.07 14.50 -3.63
CA VAL A 199 27.21 13.88 -4.32
C VAL A 199 27.83 12.78 -3.46
N GLU A 200 28.02 13.03 -2.17
CA GLU A 200 28.61 12.06 -1.24
C GLU A 200 27.77 10.78 -1.12
N VAL A 201 26.44 10.90 -1.13
CA VAL A 201 25.52 9.76 -1.00
C VAL A 201 25.02 9.21 -2.36
N GLY A 202 25.49 9.79 -3.47
CA GLY A 202 25.26 9.28 -4.81
C GLY A 202 23.95 9.68 -5.49
N LEU A 203 23.19 10.60 -4.90
CA LEU A 203 21.98 11.19 -5.51
C LEU A 203 22.32 12.13 -6.67
N VAL A 204 23.50 12.75 -6.66
CA VAL A 204 24.03 13.66 -7.69
C VAL A 204 25.42 13.15 -8.10
N ASP A 205 25.85 13.46 -9.33
CA ASP A 205 27.16 13.02 -9.82
C ASP A 205 28.28 14.00 -9.48
N GLU A 206 28.03 15.30 -9.58
CA GLU A 206 29.05 16.32 -9.33
C GLU A 206 28.47 17.67 -8.90
N ILE A 207 29.29 18.46 -8.21
CA ILE A 207 29.02 19.87 -8.00
C ILE A 207 29.25 20.65 -9.30
N GLY A 208 28.26 21.42 -9.73
CA GLY A 208 28.36 22.19 -10.96
C GLY A 208 27.21 23.16 -11.19
N SER A 209 27.52 24.26 -11.87
CA SER A 209 26.53 25.20 -12.40
C SER A 209 26.01 24.76 -13.77
N LEU A 210 25.07 25.52 -14.34
CA LEU A 210 24.58 25.30 -15.70
C LEU A 210 25.70 25.20 -16.74
N GLN A 211 26.76 26.01 -16.62
CA GLN A 211 27.90 25.98 -17.54
C GLN A 211 28.66 24.65 -17.48
N LYS A 212 28.77 24.06 -16.29
CA LYS A 212 29.37 22.74 -16.10
C LYS A 212 28.49 21.65 -16.72
N ALA A 213 27.18 21.72 -16.53
CA ALA A 213 26.24 20.79 -17.16
C ALA A 213 26.28 20.86 -18.70
N ILE A 214 26.37 22.07 -19.28
CA ILE A 214 26.56 22.26 -20.72
C ILE A 214 27.86 21.61 -21.18
N LYS A 215 28.97 21.84 -20.46
CA LYS A 215 30.26 21.22 -20.78
C LYS A 215 30.24 19.70 -20.70
N GLU A 216 29.52 19.13 -19.73
CA GLU A 216 29.34 17.69 -19.61
C GLU A 216 28.50 17.12 -20.78
N ALA A 217 27.40 17.80 -21.13
CA ALA A 217 26.56 17.42 -22.25
C ALA A 217 27.32 17.45 -23.60
N THR A 218 28.14 18.48 -23.82
CA THR A 218 28.97 18.58 -25.04
C THR A 218 30.08 17.53 -25.06
N GLY A 219 30.69 17.24 -23.91
CA GLY A 219 31.66 16.16 -23.75
C GLY A 219 31.08 14.81 -24.14
N ARG A 220 29.87 14.48 -23.65
CA ARG A 220 29.15 13.23 -23.97
C ARG A 220 28.73 13.14 -25.44
N ALA A 221 28.39 14.27 -26.07
CA ALA A 221 28.05 14.31 -27.49
C ALA A 221 29.26 14.48 -28.43
N GLY A 222 30.48 14.63 -27.90
CA GLY A 222 31.70 14.80 -28.70
C GLY A 222 31.79 16.12 -29.47
N LEU A 223 31.15 17.19 -28.98
CA LEU A 223 31.06 18.48 -29.68
C LEU A 223 32.24 19.40 -29.34
N ARG A 224 32.76 20.10 -30.34
CA ARG A 224 33.83 21.13 -30.17
C ARG A 224 33.34 22.54 -30.48
N GLU A 225 32.52 22.67 -31.52
CA GLU A 225 31.82 23.89 -31.88
C GLU A 225 30.34 23.61 -31.76
N TYR A 226 29.65 24.41 -30.97
CA TYR A 226 28.23 24.25 -30.73
C TYR A 226 27.58 25.59 -30.38
N GLU A 227 26.27 25.66 -30.56
CA GLU A 227 25.44 26.72 -30.00
C GLU A 227 24.60 26.18 -28.84
N VAL A 228 24.25 27.04 -27.89
CA VAL A 228 23.30 26.70 -26.83
C VAL A 228 21.96 27.28 -27.22
N VAL A 229 20.94 26.41 -27.35
CA VAL A 229 19.60 26.80 -27.78
C VAL A 229 18.63 26.57 -26.64
N ASP A 230 17.92 27.62 -26.26
CA ASP A 230 16.82 27.52 -25.31
C ASP A 230 15.59 26.92 -26.01
N LEU A 231 15.16 25.74 -25.57
CA LEU A 231 13.99 25.06 -26.14
C LEU A 231 12.67 25.57 -25.56
N ASN A 232 12.70 26.31 -24.45
CA ASN A 232 11.53 26.92 -23.82
C ASN A 232 10.92 28.01 -24.73
N VAL A 233 11.76 28.77 -25.44
CA VAL A 233 11.33 29.86 -26.36
C VAL A 233 10.76 29.31 -27.67
N ALA A 234 11.23 28.13 -28.11
CA ALA A 234 10.92 27.59 -29.43
C ALA A 234 9.57 26.87 -29.53
N VAL A 235 8.92 26.58 -28.40
CA VAL A 235 7.54 26.05 -28.32
C VAL A 235 6.50 27.18 -28.32
N GLY A 236 6.91 28.43 -28.15
CA GLY A 236 6.05 29.60 -28.36
C GLY A 236 4.71 29.53 -27.64
N VAL A 237 4.70 29.89 -26.34
CA VAL A 237 3.56 30.65 -25.82
C VAL A 237 3.41 31.84 -26.77
N SER A 238 2.41 31.81 -27.64
CA SER A 238 2.17 32.87 -28.60
C SER A 238 1.98 34.17 -27.84
N SER A 239 3.02 34.99 -27.80
CA SER A 239 2.90 36.44 -27.59
C SER A 239 2.30 37.02 -28.88
N GLY A 240 1.08 36.61 -29.18
CA GLY A 240 0.26 37.13 -30.26
C GLY A 240 -0.42 38.40 -29.79
N LEU A 241 -0.13 39.50 -30.46
CA LEU A 241 -0.85 40.76 -30.34
C LEU A 241 -2.34 40.49 -30.57
N GLY A 242 -3.14 40.50 -29.50
CA GLY A 242 -4.60 40.36 -29.57
C GLY A 242 -5.17 39.18 -28.79
N SER A 243 -4.96 39.12 -27.47
CA SER A 243 -5.98 38.62 -26.54
C SER A 243 -5.62 39.05 -25.11
N SER A 244 -6.58 39.67 -24.44
CA SER A 244 -6.52 40.06 -23.04
C SER A 244 -6.26 38.86 -22.14
N SER A 245 -5.20 38.96 -21.33
CA SER A 245 -4.97 38.28 -20.04
C SER A 245 -5.51 36.86 -19.88
N ASN A 246 -4.65 35.87 -20.07
CA ASN A 246 -4.57 34.67 -19.25
C ASN A 246 -3.15 34.10 -19.38
N GLN A 247 -2.19 34.79 -18.75
CA GLN A 247 -1.01 34.08 -18.26
C GLN A 247 -1.55 33.10 -17.22
N THR A 248 -1.43 31.79 -17.47
CA THR A 248 -1.61 30.79 -16.41
C THR A 248 -0.72 31.26 -15.26
N PRO A 249 -1.27 31.62 -14.08
CA PRO A 249 -0.44 32.08 -12.99
C PRO A 249 0.53 30.95 -12.68
N SER A 250 1.83 31.20 -12.83
CA SER A 250 2.82 30.29 -12.26
C SER A 250 2.55 30.31 -10.75
N LEU A 251 1.86 29.29 -10.23
CA LEU A 251 1.64 29.18 -8.80
C LEU A 251 3.02 29.16 -8.14
N ASP A 252 3.31 30.17 -7.32
CA ASP A 252 4.48 30.14 -6.47
C ASP A 252 4.27 28.98 -5.52
N TRP A 253 5.06 27.92 -5.72
CA TRP A 253 4.89 26.68 -4.97
C TRP A 253 5.12 26.88 -3.46
N ARG A 254 5.76 27.98 -3.07
CA ARG A 254 5.92 28.39 -1.67
C ARG A 254 4.60 28.77 -0.99
N GLY A 255 3.56 29.10 -1.76
CA GLY A 255 2.22 29.41 -1.29
C GLY A 255 1.20 28.31 -1.53
N LEU A 256 1.60 27.14 -2.05
CA LEU A 256 0.69 26.00 -2.23
C LEU A 256 0.29 25.44 -0.87
N THR A 257 -1.00 25.16 -0.71
CA THR A 257 -1.56 24.41 0.43
C THR A 257 -2.26 23.15 -0.06
N LEU A 258 -2.52 22.21 0.85
CA LEU A 258 -3.24 20.98 0.51
C LEU A 258 -4.69 21.26 0.09
N GLU A 259 -5.32 22.30 0.64
CA GLU A 259 -6.65 22.77 0.25
C GLU A 259 -6.65 23.27 -1.19
N ALA A 260 -5.71 24.14 -1.55
CA ALA A 260 -5.60 24.65 -2.91
C ALA A 260 -5.34 23.53 -3.93
N LEU A 261 -4.57 22.50 -3.56
CA LEU A 261 -4.36 21.32 -4.39
C LEU A 261 -5.63 20.49 -4.53
N SER A 262 -6.39 20.33 -3.44
CA SER A 262 -7.67 19.59 -3.44
C SER A 262 -8.74 20.28 -4.29
N GLU A 263 -8.73 21.61 -4.39
CA GLU A 263 -9.59 22.35 -5.32
C GLU A 263 -9.23 22.07 -6.79
N ILE A 264 -7.94 21.88 -7.10
CA ILE A 264 -7.46 21.56 -8.45
C ILE A 264 -7.79 20.10 -8.80
N ARG A 265 -7.51 19.16 -7.89
CA ARG A 265 -7.88 17.75 -8.01
C ARG A 265 -8.43 17.25 -6.68
N PRO A 266 -9.75 16.96 -6.59
CA PRO A 266 -10.35 16.51 -5.35
C PRO A 266 -9.77 15.16 -4.91
N PRO A 267 -9.83 14.83 -3.60
CA PRO A 267 -9.40 13.53 -3.11
C PRO A 267 -10.18 12.37 -3.77
N PRO A 268 -9.57 11.18 -3.90
CA PRO A 268 -8.21 10.86 -3.47
C PRO A 268 -7.15 11.36 -4.46
N SER A 269 -6.02 11.81 -3.94
CA SER A 269 -4.88 12.24 -4.76
C SER A 269 -3.54 11.77 -4.18
N ILE A 270 -2.56 11.56 -5.05
CA ILE A 270 -1.20 11.15 -4.69
C ILE A 270 -0.22 12.12 -5.35
N LEU A 271 0.74 12.62 -4.58
CA LEU A 271 1.70 13.62 -5.03
C LEU A 271 3.15 13.22 -4.70
N TYR A 272 4.02 13.36 -5.70
CA TYR A 272 5.46 13.50 -5.50
C TYR A 272 5.76 14.99 -5.36
N LEU A 273 5.32 15.60 -4.26
CA LEU A 273 5.45 17.05 -4.04
C LEU A 273 6.03 17.33 -2.65
N TYR A 274 7.09 18.15 -2.62
CA TYR A 274 7.58 18.74 -1.38
C TYR A 274 6.70 19.94 -0.98
N LEU A 275 6.09 19.86 0.20
CA LEU A 275 5.32 20.93 0.82
C LEU A 275 5.99 21.38 2.13
N GLN A 276 5.93 22.67 2.42
CA GLN A 276 6.38 23.19 3.72
C GLN A 276 5.41 22.74 4.82
N PRO A 277 5.86 22.60 6.10
CA PRO A 277 4.98 22.12 7.17
C PRO A 277 3.66 22.89 7.33
N GLY A 278 3.67 24.21 7.08
CA GLY A 278 2.47 25.05 7.14
C GLY A 278 1.44 24.77 6.03
N ALA A 279 1.85 24.17 4.91
CA ALA A 279 0.99 23.86 3.77
C ALA A 279 0.19 22.57 3.95
N ILE A 280 0.59 21.71 4.89
CA ILE A 280 -0.08 20.45 5.24
C ILE A 280 -1.05 20.65 6.41
N ARG A 281 -1.03 21.83 7.06
CA ARG A 281 -1.99 22.14 8.12
C ARG A 281 -3.38 22.29 7.52
N GLN A 282 -4.18 21.27 7.69
CA GLN A 282 -5.59 21.28 7.34
C GLN A 282 -6.27 22.43 8.10
N SER A 283 -7.02 23.32 7.45
CA SER A 283 -8.04 24.06 8.19
C SER A 283 -9.07 23.03 8.66
N ALA A 284 -9.14 22.79 9.97
CA ALA A 284 -10.06 21.85 10.60
C ALA A 284 -11.53 22.31 10.54
N SER A 285 -12.02 22.64 9.35
CA SER A 285 -13.25 23.41 9.16
C SER A 285 -14.23 22.78 8.17
N GLU A 286 -14.20 21.46 7.94
CA GLU A 286 -15.28 20.81 7.17
C GLU A 286 -15.84 19.52 7.80
N ASP A 287 -15.04 18.66 8.43
CA ASP A 287 -15.60 17.47 9.12
C ASP A 287 -16.14 17.77 10.53
N GLY A 288 -15.69 18.86 11.17
CA GLY A 288 -16.16 19.28 12.50
C GLY A 288 -17.54 19.93 12.49
N ASP A 289 -17.99 20.46 11.35
CA ASP A 289 -19.24 21.23 11.25
C ASP A 289 -20.44 20.40 10.74
N LEU A 290 -20.26 19.15 10.33
CA LEU A 290 -21.35 18.34 9.76
C LEU A 290 -22.26 17.67 10.78
N VAL A 291 -21.93 17.69 12.08
CA VAL A 291 -22.86 17.28 13.14
C VAL A 291 -22.67 18.17 14.35
N SER A 292 -23.51 19.21 14.50
CA SER A 292 -23.67 19.80 15.83
C SER A 292 -24.18 18.67 16.75
N ASN A 293 -23.41 18.30 17.77
CA ASN A 293 -23.79 17.28 18.76
C ASN A 293 -25.01 17.69 19.64
N GLY A 294 -25.79 18.69 19.22
CA GLY A 294 -26.90 19.28 19.95
C GLY A 294 -27.82 18.21 20.53
N ASP A 295 -28.09 18.29 21.84
CA ASP A 295 -28.92 17.39 22.66
C ASP A 295 -28.97 15.92 22.21
N PHE A 296 -27.84 15.35 21.74
CA PHE A 296 -27.78 13.97 21.32
C PHE A 296 -27.64 13.08 22.57
N ALA A 297 -28.77 12.67 23.13
CA ALA A 297 -28.85 11.61 24.13
C ALA A 297 -29.15 10.28 23.42
N SER A 298 -28.17 9.37 23.38
CA SER A 298 -28.39 8.03 22.83
C SER A 298 -28.87 7.08 23.94
N GLY A 299 -30.15 6.66 23.84
CA GLY A 299 -30.75 5.65 24.71
C GLY A 299 -31.78 6.18 25.72
N GLY A 300 -32.78 5.35 26.04
CA GLY A 300 -33.71 5.57 27.16
C GLY A 300 -32.98 5.55 28.51
N ALA A 301 -33.71 5.76 29.61
CA ALA A 301 -33.15 5.81 30.98
C ALA A 301 -32.39 4.52 31.36
N GLY A 302 -31.12 4.43 30.93
CA GLY A 302 -30.20 3.34 31.24
C GLY A 302 -29.75 3.43 32.70
N GLU A 303 -29.35 2.30 33.27
CA GLU A 303 -28.85 2.26 34.66
C GLU A 303 -27.47 2.90 34.81
N ARG A 304 -26.74 3.11 33.70
CA ARG A 304 -25.41 3.74 33.68
C ARG A 304 -25.31 4.84 32.64
N THR A 305 -24.74 5.97 33.06
CA THR A 305 -24.51 7.12 32.19
C THR A 305 -23.02 7.25 31.87
N VAL A 306 -22.68 7.45 30.61
CA VAL A 306 -21.35 7.81 30.11
C VAL A 306 -21.43 9.24 29.58
N LEU A 307 -20.59 10.11 30.10
CA LEU A 307 -20.53 11.51 29.69
C LEU A 307 -19.37 11.69 28.70
N VAL A 308 -19.60 12.42 27.62
CA VAL A 308 -18.56 12.93 26.73
C VAL A 308 -18.47 14.42 26.95
N ASP A 309 -17.29 14.92 27.30
CA ASP A 309 -17.07 16.35 27.48
C ASP A 309 -17.03 17.04 26.11
N ASP A 310 -17.93 17.97 25.86
CA ASP A 310 -17.96 18.84 24.68
C ASP A 310 -17.69 20.31 25.07
N SER A 311 -17.56 20.60 26.36
CA SER A 311 -17.40 21.95 26.93
C SER A 311 -15.99 22.53 26.81
N HIS A 312 -14.99 21.68 26.50
CA HIS A 312 -13.58 22.07 26.31
C HIS A 312 -13.10 21.89 24.86
N GLY A 313 -14.03 21.93 23.89
CA GLY A 313 -13.71 21.77 22.47
C GLY A 313 -13.04 20.42 22.16
N ASN A 314 -13.48 19.36 22.82
CA ASN A 314 -12.98 18.00 22.56
C ASN A 314 -13.23 17.62 21.11
N LYS A 315 -12.21 17.10 20.44
CA LYS A 315 -12.24 16.74 19.02
C LYS A 315 -12.75 15.32 18.85
N VAL A 316 -14.04 15.13 19.13
CA VAL A 316 -14.73 13.84 19.01
C VAL A 316 -16.20 14.05 18.63
N SER A 317 -16.74 13.19 17.77
CA SER A 317 -18.13 13.22 17.34
C SER A 317 -18.88 11.94 17.68
N ALA A 318 -20.21 11.98 17.61
CA ALA A 318 -21.03 10.77 17.74
C ALA A 318 -20.71 9.73 16.66
N TRP A 319 -20.36 10.16 15.44
CA TRP A 319 -19.95 9.26 14.35
C TRP A 319 -18.65 8.51 14.71
N GLN A 320 -17.66 9.22 15.26
CA GLN A 320 -16.41 8.60 15.67
C GLN A 320 -16.57 7.60 16.82
N LEU A 321 -17.56 7.81 17.69
CA LEU A 321 -17.87 6.93 18.81
C LEU A 321 -18.97 5.90 18.51
N ASP A 322 -19.47 5.79 17.28
CA ASP A 322 -20.67 5.02 16.96
C ASP A 322 -20.58 3.56 17.45
N VAL A 323 -19.48 2.88 17.15
CA VAL A 323 -19.23 1.49 17.60
C VAL A 323 -19.18 1.38 19.12
N LEU A 324 -18.48 2.30 19.80
CA LEU A 324 -18.43 2.34 21.26
C LEU A 324 -19.82 2.58 21.86
N MET A 325 -20.58 3.52 21.29
CA MET A 325 -21.93 3.87 21.73
C MET A 325 -22.90 2.71 21.52
N ALA A 326 -22.84 2.01 20.39
CA ALA A 326 -23.64 0.83 20.12
C ALA A 326 -23.37 -0.28 21.15
N GLU A 327 -22.10 -0.57 21.43
CA GLU A 327 -21.72 -1.60 22.41
C GLU A 327 -22.10 -1.23 23.86
N LEU A 328 -22.06 0.07 24.20
CA LEU A 328 -22.59 0.59 25.47
C LEU A 328 -24.11 0.44 25.54
N ALA A 329 -24.83 0.78 24.47
CA ALA A 329 -26.28 0.69 24.41
C ALA A 329 -26.78 -0.75 24.54
N ILE A 330 -26.11 -1.72 23.90
CA ILE A 330 -26.40 -3.17 24.05
C ILE A 330 -26.31 -3.62 25.53
N ARG A 331 -25.51 -2.92 26.34
CA ARG A 331 -25.31 -3.16 27.78
C ARG A 331 -26.08 -2.18 28.67
N ASN A 332 -27.13 -1.55 28.12
CA ASN A 332 -28.03 -0.64 28.83
C ASN A 332 -27.33 0.59 29.46
N ALA A 333 -26.25 1.06 28.82
CA ALA A 333 -25.59 2.31 29.14
C ALA A 333 -25.96 3.41 28.14
N THR A 334 -26.14 4.63 28.63
CA THR A 334 -26.53 5.82 27.85
C THR A 334 -25.32 6.72 27.67
N VAL A 335 -25.06 7.17 26.44
CA VAL A 335 -23.99 8.14 26.14
C VAL A 335 -24.59 9.52 25.92
N ARG A 336 -24.04 10.53 26.59
CA ARG A 336 -24.46 11.93 26.51
C ARG A 336 -23.27 12.87 26.30
N PHE A 337 -23.31 13.65 25.21
CA PHE A 337 -22.40 14.77 24.98
C PHE A 337 -22.86 15.97 25.80
N VAL A 338 -21.91 16.66 26.45
CA VAL A 338 -22.24 17.76 27.37
C VAL A 338 -21.46 19.03 26.99
N PRO A 339 -22.12 20.03 26.37
CA PRO A 339 -21.44 21.21 25.81
C PRO A 339 -21.11 22.29 26.85
N SER A 340 -21.58 22.14 28.09
CA SER A 340 -21.38 23.13 29.16
C SER A 340 -20.73 22.50 30.38
N TRP A 341 -19.64 23.10 30.85
CA TRP A 341 -18.96 22.65 32.07
C TRP A 341 -19.92 22.57 33.27
N ARG A 342 -20.81 23.55 33.43
CA ARG A 342 -21.77 23.58 34.54
C ARG A 342 -22.70 22.36 34.53
N GLU A 343 -23.12 21.93 33.35
CA GLU A 343 -23.95 20.74 33.20
C GLU A 343 -23.15 19.47 33.40
N LEU A 344 -21.90 19.45 32.89
CA LEU A 344 -20.98 18.33 33.06
C LEU A 344 -20.71 18.09 34.55
N GLU A 345 -20.35 19.14 35.29
CA GLU A 345 -20.09 19.11 36.73
C GLU A 345 -21.28 18.53 37.51
N GLN A 346 -22.51 18.94 37.17
CA GLN A 346 -23.72 18.42 37.81
C GLN A 346 -23.95 16.94 37.49
N ALA A 347 -23.70 16.54 36.23
CA ALA A 347 -23.91 15.19 35.74
C ALA A 347 -22.88 14.17 36.26
N LEU A 348 -21.66 14.60 36.64
CA LEU A 348 -20.61 13.72 37.16
C LEU A 348 -21.07 12.83 38.32
N SER A 349 -21.94 13.36 39.20
CA SER A 349 -22.43 12.62 40.37
C SER A 349 -23.23 11.36 40.06
N GLY A 350 -23.86 11.28 38.88
CA GLY A 350 -24.65 10.14 38.42
C GLY A 350 -24.01 9.36 37.26
N ALA A 351 -22.78 9.71 36.87
CA ALA A 351 -22.08 9.08 35.77
C ALA A 351 -21.24 7.88 36.24
N SER A 352 -21.05 6.94 35.32
CA SER A 352 -20.13 5.81 35.48
C SER A 352 -18.78 6.06 34.81
N CYS A 353 -18.78 6.84 33.71
CA CYS A 353 -17.59 7.16 32.94
C CYS A 353 -17.66 8.61 32.41
N LEU A 354 -16.51 9.27 32.36
CA LEU A 354 -16.25 10.52 31.64
C LEU A 354 -15.25 10.24 30.51
N ILE A 355 -15.59 10.65 29.30
CA ILE A 355 -14.73 10.61 28.11
C ILE A 355 -14.24 12.04 27.83
N VAL A 356 -12.93 12.18 27.71
CA VAL A 356 -12.23 13.41 27.28
C VAL A 356 -11.35 13.00 26.10
N ALA A 357 -11.51 13.67 24.96
CA ALA A 357 -10.91 13.28 23.69
C ALA A 357 -10.31 14.50 22.99
N SER A 358 -8.99 14.63 23.05
CA SER A 358 -8.21 15.70 22.41
C SER A 358 -8.82 17.11 22.62
N PRO A 359 -8.97 17.57 23.89
CA PRO A 359 -9.54 18.89 24.20
C PRO A 359 -8.76 20.03 23.55
N ALA A 360 -9.46 21.03 23.03
CA ALA A 360 -8.87 22.25 22.50
C ALA A 360 -8.51 23.25 23.62
N ASP A 361 -9.30 23.26 24.70
CA ASP A 361 -9.14 24.17 25.83
C ASP A 361 -8.63 23.45 27.09
N PRO A 362 -7.71 24.07 27.86
CA PRO A 362 -7.20 23.47 29.09
C PRO A 362 -8.23 23.54 30.22
N TYR A 363 -8.36 22.45 30.98
CA TYR A 363 -9.07 22.44 32.26
C TYR A 363 -8.36 23.29 33.31
N SER A 364 -9.11 24.10 34.04
CA SER A 364 -8.66 24.83 35.24
C SER A 364 -8.34 23.88 36.40
N ALA A 365 -7.70 24.41 37.44
CA ALA A 365 -7.34 23.63 38.62
C ALA A 365 -8.58 23.11 39.37
N GLU A 366 -9.62 23.93 39.45
CA GLU A 366 -10.89 23.61 40.10
C GLU A 366 -11.67 22.53 39.32
N GLU A 367 -11.71 22.64 37.99
CA GLU A 367 -12.36 21.65 37.11
C GLU A 367 -11.67 20.29 37.20
N ALA A 368 -10.34 20.29 37.12
CA ALA A 368 -9.55 19.07 37.26
C ALA A 368 -9.74 18.41 38.65
N GLU A 369 -9.86 19.21 39.72
CA GLU A 369 -10.15 18.69 41.06
C GLU A 369 -11.55 18.06 41.15
N ARG A 370 -12.55 18.60 40.45
CA ARG A 370 -13.90 18.00 40.38
C ARG A 370 -13.87 16.64 39.68
N ILE A 371 -13.18 16.54 38.55
CA ILE A 371 -13.00 15.28 37.82
C ILE A 371 -12.22 14.28 38.68
N GLU A 372 -11.16 14.72 39.37
CA GLU A 372 -10.39 13.85 40.28
C GLU A 372 -11.25 13.27 41.41
N ARG A 373 -12.15 14.07 42.00
CA ARG A 373 -13.11 13.59 43.01
C ARG A 373 -14.07 12.55 42.43
N PHE A 374 -14.55 12.75 41.20
CA PHE A 374 -15.38 11.78 40.48
C PHE A 374 -14.66 10.43 40.31
N VAL A 375 -13.43 10.44 39.80
CA VAL A 375 -12.63 9.21 39.65
C VAL A 375 -12.36 8.57 41.02
N SER A 376 -11.94 9.36 42.01
CA SER A 376 -11.67 8.86 43.37
C SER A 376 -12.89 8.19 44.01
N GLY A 377 -14.10 8.63 43.65
CA GLY A 377 -15.39 8.08 44.08
C GLY A 377 -15.77 6.75 43.43
N GLY A 378 -15.06 6.29 42.40
CA GLY A 378 -15.38 5.06 41.66
C GLY A 378 -15.67 5.27 40.17
N GLY A 379 -15.65 6.51 39.69
CA GLY A 379 -15.85 6.82 38.27
C GLY A 379 -14.67 6.40 37.40
N ILE A 380 -14.95 6.15 36.11
CA ILE A 380 -13.93 5.88 35.10
C ILE A 380 -13.66 7.15 34.31
N LEU A 381 -12.39 7.49 34.09
CA LEU A 381 -11.98 8.56 33.19
C LEU A 381 -11.25 7.96 31.99
N ALA A 382 -11.85 8.05 30.81
CA ALA A 382 -11.22 7.65 29.55
C ALA A 382 -10.66 8.90 28.86
N LEU A 383 -9.33 8.96 28.73
CA LEU A 383 -8.59 10.01 28.05
C LEU A 383 -8.14 9.50 26.69
N PHE A 384 -8.57 10.15 25.63
CA PHE A 384 -8.11 9.90 24.27
C PHE A 384 -7.32 11.12 23.79
N TYR A 385 -6.17 10.88 23.18
CA TYR A 385 -5.34 11.93 22.63
C TYR A 385 -4.85 11.52 21.26
N ASP A 386 -5.06 12.37 20.27
CA ASP A 386 -4.54 12.16 18.93
C ASP A 386 -3.67 13.36 18.52
N PRO A 387 -2.36 13.15 18.30
CA PRO A 387 -1.43 14.16 17.83
C PRO A 387 -1.90 14.90 16.58
N ALA A 388 -2.66 14.27 15.69
CA ALA A 388 -3.11 14.89 14.45
C ALA A 388 -3.93 16.17 14.71
N TYR A 389 -4.76 16.20 15.76
CA TYR A 389 -5.52 17.40 16.12
C TYR A 389 -4.67 18.47 16.81
N GLU A 390 -3.65 18.08 17.59
CA GLU A 390 -2.79 19.06 18.28
C GLU A 390 -1.86 19.80 17.30
N TYR A 391 -1.36 19.11 16.27
CA TYR A 391 -0.48 19.72 15.25
C TYR A 391 -1.18 20.77 14.37
N VAL A 392 -2.51 20.72 14.30
CA VAL A 392 -3.32 21.52 13.38
C VAL A 392 -3.81 22.82 14.03
N GLU A 393 -4.28 22.78 15.28
CA GLU A 393 -5.09 23.90 15.82
C GLU A 393 -4.46 24.73 16.95
N ILE A 394 -3.41 24.27 17.64
CA ILE A 394 -3.02 24.89 18.93
C ILE A 394 -1.60 25.51 18.87
N PRO A 395 -1.46 26.84 18.78
CA PRO A 395 -0.16 27.54 18.89
C PRO A 395 0.41 27.59 20.33
N GLY A 396 -0.04 26.74 21.24
CA GLY A 396 0.18 26.88 22.68
C GLY A 396 1.06 25.80 23.29
N LEU A 397 2.04 26.21 24.10
CA LEU A 397 2.88 25.36 24.98
C LEU A 397 2.10 24.56 26.05
N PHE A 398 0.77 24.67 26.09
CA PHE A 398 -0.02 24.26 27.26
C PHE A 398 -0.49 22.80 27.23
N GLY A 399 -0.60 22.17 26.05
CA GLY A 399 -1.07 20.77 25.92
C GLY A 399 -2.35 20.50 26.71
N PRO A 400 -3.53 20.94 26.23
CA PRO A 400 -4.76 20.99 27.03
C PRO A 400 -5.09 19.72 27.80
N ILE A 401 -4.95 18.55 27.18
CA ILE A 401 -5.21 17.28 27.86
C ILE A 401 -4.31 17.04 29.09
N ASN A 402 -3.09 17.57 29.06
CA ASN A 402 -2.14 17.48 30.16
C ASN A 402 -2.46 18.39 31.35
N SER A 403 -3.35 19.39 31.19
CA SER A 403 -3.85 20.14 32.35
C SER A 403 -4.71 19.26 33.27
N LEU A 404 -5.32 18.20 32.72
CA LEU A 404 -6.08 17.19 33.44
C LEU A 404 -5.24 15.94 33.75
N SER A 405 -4.58 15.34 32.75
CA SER A 405 -3.92 14.03 32.90
C SER A 405 -2.77 14.04 33.92
N ALA A 406 -2.06 15.17 34.09
CA ALA A 406 -0.96 15.32 35.04
C ALA A 406 -1.38 15.10 36.49
N ARG A 407 -2.66 15.37 36.84
CA ARG A 407 -3.22 15.09 38.18
C ARG A 407 -3.19 13.62 38.54
N PHE A 408 -3.24 12.75 37.53
CA PHE A 408 -3.24 11.31 37.66
C PHE A 408 -1.86 10.68 37.40
N GLY A 409 -0.80 11.50 37.31
CA GLY A 409 0.56 11.03 37.04
C GLY A 409 0.78 10.55 35.60
N LEU A 410 -0.04 11.04 34.68
CA LEU A 410 0.04 10.78 33.25
C LEU A 410 0.44 12.05 32.50
N SER A 411 1.17 11.93 31.40
CA SER A 411 1.41 13.06 30.49
C SER A 411 1.57 12.54 29.06
N PHE A 412 0.77 13.09 28.15
CA PHE A 412 0.90 12.83 26.72
C PHE A 412 2.08 13.62 26.18
N ALA A 413 3.02 12.90 25.58
CA ALA A 413 4.21 13.47 24.97
C ALA A 413 3.83 14.31 23.75
N LYS A 414 4.60 15.37 23.50
CA LYS A 414 4.58 16.06 22.21
C LYS A 414 5.23 15.17 21.16
N GLY A 415 4.84 15.35 19.90
CA GLY A 415 5.25 14.43 18.85
C GLY A 415 4.20 13.38 18.56
N TYR A 416 4.51 12.56 17.57
CA TYR A 416 3.81 11.33 17.25
C TYR A 416 4.84 10.19 17.22
N LEU A 417 4.34 8.96 17.26
CA LEU A 417 5.11 7.75 17.13
C LEU A 417 5.10 7.28 15.68
N TYR A 418 6.23 6.74 15.23
CA TYR A 418 6.32 6.12 13.93
C TYR A 418 7.24 4.91 13.92
N ASN A 419 7.01 3.98 12.98
CA ASN A 419 7.84 2.81 12.77
C ASN A 419 8.10 2.65 11.27
N GLU A 420 9.37 2.65 10.85
CA GLU A 420 9.74 2.58 9.43
C GLU A 420 9.64 1.16 8.86
N VAL A 421 9.52 0.14 9.71
CA VAL A 421 9.58 -1.28 9.33
C VAL A 421 8.27 -1.99 9.62
N GLU A 422 7.79 -1.92 10.86
CA GLU A 422 6.58 -2.60 11.32
C GLU A 422 5.46 -1.58 11.50
N ASN A 423 4.79 -1.25 10.40
CA ASN A 423 3.68 -0.30 10.35
C ASN A 423 2.54 -0.81 9.47
N TYR A 424 1.34 -0.28 9.71
CA TYR A 424 0.16 -0.58 8.91
C TYR A 424 0.07 0.38 7.71
N GLY A 425 0.65 -0.05 6.59
CA GLY A 425 0.68 0.70 5.34
C GLY A 425 1.68 1.83 5.33
N ILE A 426 1.61 2.79 6.26
CA ILE A 426 2.52 3.95 6.36
C ILE A 426 3.15 4.10 7.74
N TYR A 427 4.34 4.72 7.79
CA TYR A 427 5.19 4.82 8.97
C TYR A 427 4.53 5.32 10.27
N ARG A 428 3.50 6.18 10.19
CA ARG A 428 2.78 6.73 11.36
C ARG A 428 1.71 5.81 11.96
N ASN A 429 1.29 4.77 11.23
CA ASN A 429 0.31 3.80 11.70
C ASN A 429 1.05 2.67 12.41
N VAL A 430 1.16 2.77 13.73
CA VAL A 430 2.06 1.91 14.51
C VAL A 430 1.31 0.72 15.11
N TYR A 431 1.94 -0.44 15.04
CA TYR A 431 1.49 -1.61 15.77
C TYR A 431 1.80 -1.49 17.25
N VAL A 432 0.89 -1.97 18.09
CA VAL A 432 1.04 -2.12 19.54
C VAL A 432 0.89 -3.61 19.83
N LYS A 433 1.97 -4.25 20.30
CA LYS A 433 2.06 -5.71 20.43
C LYS A 433 2.55 -6.20 21.79
N ALA A 434 2.98 -5.29 22.66
CA ALA A 434 3.36 -5.61 24.01
C ALA A 434 2.24 -5.15 24.95
N PHE A 435 1.70 -6.08 25.74
CA PHE A 435 0.57 -5.83 26.63
C PHE A 435 0.87 -6.34 28.05
N ALA A 436 0.46 -5.58 29.05
CA ALA A 436 0.45 -6.02 30.45
C ALA A 436 -0.77 -6.90 30.70
N ASP A 437 -0.70 -7.90 31.56
CA ASP A 437 -1.88 -8.72 31.86
C ASP A 437 -2.91 -7.95 32.71
N ASN A 438 -3.99 -7.45 32.08
CA ASN A 438 -5.12 -6.82 32.76
C ASN A 438 -6.41 -6.89 31.94
N ARG A 439 -7.54 -6.46 32.54
CA ARG A 439 -8.87 -6.50 31.93
C ARG A 439 -8.98 -5.74 30.60
N LEU A 440 -8.23 -4.65 30.42
CA LEU A 440 -8.30 -3.82 29.21
C LEU A 440 -7.63 -4.50 28.02
N THR A 441 -6.55 -5.24 28.27
CA THR A 441 -5.67 -5.81 27.25
C THR A 441 -5.77 -7.32 27.14
N ARG A 442 -6.65 -7.94 27.93
CA ARG A 442 -6.88 -9.38 27.94
C ARG A 442 -7.25 -9.89 26.55
N GLY A 443 -6.46 -10.86 26.08
CA GLY A 443 -6.67 -11.53 24.80
C GLY A 443 -6.32 -10.69 23.57
N LEU A 444 -5.68 -9.53 23.73
CA LEU A 444 -5.14 -8.79 22.58
C LEU A 444 -3.80 -9.43 22.17
N GLU A 445 -3.65 -9.66 20.87
CA GLU A 445 -2.39 -10.08 20.24
C GLU A 445 -1.71 -8.88 19.56
N SER A 446 -2.50 -8.01 18.93
CA SER A 446 -2.01 -6.87 18.16
C SER A 446 -3.12 -5.84 17.98
N VAL A 447 -2.80 -4.55 18.13
CA VAL A 447 -3.70 -3.43 17.80
C VAL A 447 -2.95 -2.40 16.95
N VAL A 448 -3.65 -1.63 16.14
CA VAL A 448 -3.06 -0.57 15.29
C VAL A 448 -3.59 0.79 15.72
N PHE A 449 -2.68 1.71 15.98
CA PHE A 449 -2.98 3.11 16.25
C PHE A 449 -2.56 4.01 15.09
N PHE A 450 -3.47 4.88 14.64
CA PHE A 450 -3.36 5.61 13.37
C PHE A 450 -2.87 7.05 13.58
N THR A 451 -1.62 7.18 14.05
CA THR A 451 -0.96 8.38 14.61
C THR A 451 -0.97 8.38 16.14
N ALA A 452 -0.17 7.50 16.75
CA ALA A 452 -0.12 7.40 18.20
C ALA A 452 0.80 8.45 18.86
N ALA A 453 0.51 8.81 20.10
CA ALA A 453 1.39 9.53 21.00
C ALA A 453 2.01 8.61 22.05
N HIS A 454 3.19 8.99 22.56
CA HIS A 454 3.72 8.38 23.77
C HIS A 454 3.02 8.93 25.03
N ILE A 455 2.68 8.06 25.97
CA ILE A 455 2.19 8.44 27.30
C ILE A 455 3.29 8.21 28.34
N TYR A 456 3.78 9.29 28.95
CA TYR A 456 4.61 9.21 30.15
C TYR A 456 3.74 8.77 31.31
N SER A 457 4.05 7.59 31.87
CA SER A 457 3.30 6.99 32.95
C SER A 457 4.26 6.14 33.80
N MET A 458 4.62 6.61 35.00
CA MET A 458 5.63 5.96 35.85
C MET A 458 5.17 4.56 36.28
N ASN A 459 5.57 3.51 35.56
CA ASN A 459 5.16 2.10 35.73
C ASN A 459 3.65 1.88 35.65
N LYS A 460 2.95 2.67 34.83
CA LYS A 460 1.49 2.58 34.63
C LYS A 460 1.08 2.31 33.18
N GLY A 461 2.06 2.05 32.31
CA GLY A 461 1.81 1.58 30.96
C GLY A 461 1.18 0.18 30.98
N VAL A 462 0.23 -0.04 30.08
CA VAL A 462 -0.42 -1.34 29.89
C VAL A 462 -0.34 -1.85 28.47
N ALA A 463 -0.03 -0.98 27.50
CA ALA A 463 0.31 -1.38 26.16
C ALA A 463 1.45 -0.50 25.61
N TRP A 464 2.32 -1.10 24.81
CA TRP A 464 3.48 -0.44 24.22
C TRP A 464 3.57 -0.69 22.72
N ALA A 465 4.00 0.34 21.99
CA ALA A 465 4.28 0.25 20.57
C ALA A 465 5.33 -0.82 20.28
N SER A 466 5.28 -1.38 19.07
CA SER A 466 6.18 -2.45 18.66
C SER A 466 7.66 -2.01 18.64
N ASN A 467 8.56 -2.99 18.63
CA ASN A 467 10.00 -2.72 18.63
C ASN A 467 10.41 -1.93 17.39
N GLY A 468 11.39 -1.02 17.56
CA GLY A 468 11.84 -0.13 16.48
C GLY A 468 10.95 1.10 16.27
N THR A 469 9.89 1.28 17.06
CA THR A 469 9.11 2.52 17.07
C THR A 469 9.95 3.69 17.58
N HIS A 470 9.83 4.84 16.91
CA HIS A 470 10.50 6.09 17.18
C HIS A 470 9.50 7.15 17.66
N SER A 471 9.97 8.09 18.49
CA SER A 471 9.26 9.33 18.75
C SER A 471 9.75 10.41 17.78
N SER A 472 8.83 11.11 17.11
CA SER A 472 9.19 12.22 16.22
C SER A 472 9.75 13.43 16.97
N ALA A 473 9.38 13.63 18.23
CA ALA A 473 9.93 14.72 19.04
C ALA A 473 11.30 14.39 19.64
N ALA A 474 11.55 13.12 20.00
CA ALA A 474 12.82 12.69 20.59
C ALA A 474 13.83 12.13 19.57
N GLU A 475 13.40 11.93 18.32
CA GLU A 475 14.18 11.37 17.20
C GLU A 475 14.97 10.10 17.57
N ARG A 476 14.39 9.24 18.40
CA ARG A 476 15.05 8.01 18.88
C ARG A 476 14.10 6.84 18.98
N PRO A 477 14.58 5.61 18.75
CA PRO A 477 13.80 4.41 19.01
C PRO A 477 13.60 4.23 20.52
N GLY A 478 12.52 3.58 20.91
CA GLY A 478 12.23 3.33 22.31
C GLY A 478 11.02 2.43 22.52
N ASN A 479 10.85 1.98 23.76
CA ASN A 479 9.64 1.29 24.19
C ASN A 479 8.60 2.33 24.63
N TYR A 480 7.75 2.77 23.70
CA TYR A 480 6.82 3.85 23.93
C TYR A 480 5.46 3.31 24.39
N THR A 481 5.07 3.65 25.62
CA THR A 481 3.71 3.40 26.13
C THR A 481 2.69 4.12 25.25
N THR A 482 1.69 3.40 24.77
CA THR A 482 0.57 3.91 23.96
C THR A 482 -0.77 3.82 24.69
N ILE A 483 -0.88 2.92 25.66
CA ILE A 483 -2.03 2.83 26.58
C ILE A 483 -1.52 2.80 28.02
N ALA A 484 -2.11 3.62 28.89
CA ALA A 484 -1.84 3.61 30.32
C ALA A 484 -3.13 3.41 31.12
N SER A 485 -3.02 2.74 32.27
CA SER A 485 -4.15 2.57 33.20
C SER A 485 -3.68 2.85 34.63
N VAL A 486 -4.42 3.70 35.34
CA VAL A 486 -4.06 4.18 36.68
C VAL A 486 -5.29 4.13 37.58
N ASP A 487 -5.20 3.39 38.67
CA ASP A 487 -6.21 3.45 39.73
C ASP A 487 -6.03 4.70 40.59
N ARG A 488 -7.14 5.38 40.89
CA ARG A 488 -7.20 6.54 41.79
C ARG A 488 -8.39 6.36 42.73
N GLY A 489 -8.11 6.13 44.01
CA GLY A 489 -9.17 5.84 44.98
C GLY A 489 -9.87 4.53 44.61
N LYS A 490 -11.19 4.61 44.33
CA LYS A 490 -12.00 3.47 43.89
C LYS A 490 -12.20 3.38 42.37
N GLY A 491 -11.80 4.41 41.63
CA GLY A 491 -11.98 4.47 40.17
C GLY A 491 -10.66 4.32 39.43
N THR A 492 -10.76 4.45 38.11
CA THR A 492 -9.65 4.18 37.19
C THR A 492 -9.60 5.23 36.08
N VAL A 493 -8.39 5.66 35.76
CA VAL A 493 -8.10 6.46 34.56
C VAL A 493 -7.50 5.54 33.51
N ILE A 494 -8.04 5.58 32.30
CA ILE A 494 -7.53 4.85 31.13
C ILE A 494 -7.17 5.90 30.09
N ALA A 495 -5.92 5.86 29.61
CA ALA A 495 -5.40 6.83 28.66
C ALA A 495 -4.92 6.11 27.39
N PHE A 496 -5.36 6.61 26.24
CA PHE A 496 -5.00 6.14 24.90
C PHE A 496 -4.30 7.24 24.14
N GLY A 497 -3.13 6.92 23.57
CA GLY A 497 -2.36 7.83 22.73
C GLY A 497 -2.86 7.93 21.29
N ASP A 498 -4.03 7.35 21.00
CA ASP A 498 -4.74 7.48 19.73
C ASP A 498 -6.24 7.46 20.01
N GLN A 499 -7.03 8.03 19.11
CA GLN A 499 -8.50 7.98 19.15
C GLN A 499 -9.11 7.53 17.81
N THR A 500 -8.31 7.48 16.75
CA THR A 500 -8.76 7.09 15.41
C THR A 500 -9.24 5.63 15.37
N PHE A 501 -8.63 4.74 16.17
CA PHE A 501 -9.04 3.34 16.28
C PHE A 501 -10.51 3.11 16.72
N LEU A 502 -11.19 4.14 17.24
CA LEU A 502 -12.61 4.07 17.64
C LEU A 502 -13.56 4.11 16.44
N ALA A 503 -13.17 4.75 15.34
CA ALA A 503 -14.00 4.96 14.16
C ALA A 503 -13.98 3.76 13.21
N GLU A 504 -15.07 3.57 12.48
CA GLU A 504 -15.04 2.69 11.30
C GLU A 504 -14.26 3.38 10.16
N PRO A 505 -13.47 2.64 9.37
CA PRO A 505 -13.24 1.19 9.44
C PRO A 505 -12.12 0.76 10.40
N PHE A 506 -11.41 1.72 11.02
CA PHE A 506 -10.21 1.48 11.83
C PHE A 506 -10.42 0.59 13.05
N CYS A 507 -11.63 0.58 13.61
CA CYS A 507 -12.00 -0.28 14.72
C CYS A 507 -11.98 -1.78 14.38
N TYR A 508 -12.02 -2.16 13.10
CA TYR A 508 -11.93 -3.58 12.68
C TYR A 508 -10.52 -4.02 12.28
N VAL A 509 -9.51 -3.17 12.47
CA VAL A 509 -8.11 -3.51 12.17
C VAL A 509 -7.50 -4.25 13.36
N GLU A 510 -6.92 -5.43 13.10
CA GLU A 510 -6.38 -6.31 14.15
C GLU A 510 -7.38 -6.49 15.32
N ASP A 511 -6.94 -6.45 16.58
CA ASP A 511 -7.82 -6.56 17.74
C ASP A 511 -8.43 -5.21 18.22
N ASN A 512 -8.47 -4.17 17.38
CA ASN A 512 -8.99 -2.85 17.78
C ASN A 512 -10.42 -2.93 18.36
N ARG A 513 -11.31 -3.71 17.73
CA ARG A 513 -12.69 -3.93 18.22
C ARG A 513 -12.70 -4.62 19.58
N LYS A 514 -11.82 -5.60 19.77
CA LYS A 514 -11.70 -6.32 21.04
C LYS A 514 -11.21 -5.40 22.16
N LEU A 515 -10.30 -4.47 21.86
CA LEU A 515 -9.88 -3.42 22.79
C LEU A 515 -11.06 -2.52 23.17
N ILE A 516 -11.90 -2.12 22.22
CA ILE A 516 -13.14 -1.35 22.47
C ILE A 516 -14.09 -2.16 23.38
N LEU A 517 -14.32 -3.44 23.09
CA LEU A 517 -15.17 -4.32 23.90
C LEU A 517 -14.64 -4.50 25.33
N ASN A 518 -13.33 -4.60 25.51
CA ASN A 518 -12.71 -4.65 26.83
C ASN A 518 -12.94 -3.33 27.60
N LEU A 519 -12.80 -2.18 26.95
CA LEU A 519 -13.12 -0.87 27.54
C LEU A 519 -14.60 -0.77 27.94
N VAL A 520 -15.52 -1.16 27.06
CA VAL A 520 -16.97 -1.20 27.34
C VAL A 520 -17.27 -2.10 28.54
N SER A 521 -16.61 -3.25 28.65
CA SER A 521 -16.79 -4.19 29.76
C SER A 521 -16.27 -3.64 31.08
N ILE A 522 -15.23 -2.78 31.03
CA ILE A 522 -14.76 -2.05 32.21
C ILE A 522 -15.79 -0.98 32.61
N ILE A 523 -16.31 -0.19 31.65
CA ILE A 523 -17.31 0.87 31.89
C ILE A 523 -18.61 0.29 32.48
N THR A 524 -19.10 -0.79 31.89
CA THR A 524 -20.40 -1.38 32.22
C THR A 524 -20.32 -2.46 33.29
N GLY A 525 -19.13 -3.00 33.57
CA GLY A 525 -18.96 -4.18 34.43
C GLY A 525 -19.59 -5.45 33.87
N VAL A 526 -20.08 -5.42 32.62
CA VAL A 526 -20.73 -6.54 31.94
C VAL A 526 -19.76 -7.04 30.87
N GLU A 527 -19.29 -8.27 31.05
CA GLU A 527 -18.45 -8.96 30.06
C GLU A 527 -19.19 -9.11 28.73
N PRO A 528 -18.48 -9.14 27.60
CA PRO A 528 -19.14 -9.32 26.32
C PRO A 528 -19.87 -10.66 26.30
N LYS A 529 -21.11 -10.67 25.79
CA LYS A 529 -21.73 -11.94 25.41
C LYS A 529 -20.81 -12.58 24.36
N ALA A 530 -20.59 -13.89 24.47
CA ALA A 530 -19.93 -14.64 23.40
C ALA A 530 -20.64 -14.27 22.08
N GLU A 531 -19.87 -13.85 21.08
CA GLU A 531 -20.40 -13.26 19.85
C GLU A 531 -21.53 -14.13 19.28
N GLU A 532 -22.77 -13.62 19.30
CA GLU A 532 -23.68 -13.86 18.18
C GLU A 532 -23.17 -12.92 17.09
N GLY A 533 -22.29 -13.44 16.25
CA GLY A 533 -21.53 -12.64 15.29
C GLY A 533 -22.44 -11.81 14.38
N VAL A 534 -22.49 -10.50 14.65
CA VAL A 534 -22.38 -9.48 13.59
C VAL A 534 -20.89 -9.12 13.50
N GLY A 535 -20.10 -10.16 13.30
CA GLY A 535 -18.93 -10.14 12.46
C GLY A 535 -19.24 -11.24 11.48
N GLY A 536 -19.36 -10.91 10.19
CA GLY A 536 -18.73 -11.82 9.28
C GLY A 536 -17.29 -11.84 9.75
N SER A 537 -16.87 -12.91 10.46
CA SER A 537 -15.56 -13.43 10.12
C SER A 537 -15.58 -13.42 8.60
N VAL A 538 -14.67 -12.70 7.96
CA VAL A 538 -14.23 -13.21 6.67
C VAL A 538 -13.76 -14.59 7.08
N GLU A 539 -14.61 -15.60 6.87
CA GLU A 539 -14.19 -16.97 6.92
C GLU A 539 -12.97 -16.92 6.02
N GLU A 540 -11.78 -17.11 6.61
CA GLU A 540 -10.57 -17.20 5.80
C GLU A 540 -10.93 -18.22 4.73
N GLU A 541 -10.99 -17.74 3.50
CA GLU A 541 -11.48 -18.51 2.38
C GLU A 541 -10.48 -18.38 1.25
N VAL A 542 -10.28 -19.49 0.54
CA VAL A 542 -9.53 -19.47 -0.72
C VAL A 542 -10.51 -19.76 -1.82
N ALA A 543 -10.79 -18.73 -2.63
CA ALA A 543 -11.56 -18.87 -3.86
C ALA A 543 -10.87 -19.80 -4.86
N GLU A 544 -11.65 -20.28 -5.84
CA GLU A 544 -11.15 -21.10 -6.94
C GLU A 544 -9.97 -20.43 -7.67
N PRO A 545 -8.87 -21.15 -7.93
CA PRO A 545 -7.71 -20.57 -8.58
C PRO A 545 -7.97 -20.10 -10.02
N ASP A 546 -7.77 -18.82 -10.30
CA ASP A 546 -7.82 -18.29 -11.66
C ASP A 546 -6.53 -18.60 -12.44
N LEU A 547 -6.53 -19.73 -13.16
CA LEU A 547 -5.39 -20.23 -13.94
C LEU A 547 -5.76 -20.31 -15.45
N PRO A 548 -5.59 -19.21 -16.22
CA PRO A 548 -5.98 -19.20 -17.63
C PRO A 548 -5.15 -20.18 -18.47
N VAL A 549 -5.71 -20.63 -19.59
CA VAL A 549 -5.01 -21.48 -20.57
C VAL A 549 -3.67 -20.87 -20.98
N GLY A 550 -2.63 -21.69 -21.02
CA GLY A 550 -1.25 -21.28 -21.23
C GLY A 550 -0.49 -20.91 -19.94
N THR A 551 -1.09 -21.08 -18.77
CA THR A 551 -0.37 -20.93 -17.49
C THR A 551 0.68 -22.02 -17.35
N GLU A 552 1.91 -21.62 -17.02
CA GLU A 552 3.07 -22.48 -16.79
C GLU A 552 3.54 -22.32 -15.35
N LYS A 553 3.86 -23.43 -14.68
CA LYS A 553 4.46 -23.43 -13.34
C LYS A 553 5.66 -24.36 -13.32
N GLU A 554 6.66 -24.00 -12.54
CA GLU A 554 7.80 -24.86 -12.23
C GLU A 554 7.82 -25.14 -10.74
N TYR A 555 8.03 -26.40 -10.37
CA TYR A 555 8.12 -26.86 -8.99
C TYR A 555 9.48 -27.51 -8.73
N THR A 556 9.95 -27.38 -7.50
CA THR A 556 11.01 -28.22 -6.95
C THR A 556 10.35 -29.43 -6.29
N GLU A 557 10.54 -30.63 -6.84
CA GLU A 557 10.06 -31.90 -6.28
C GLU A 557 11.22 -32.61 -5.60
N ARG A 558 11.01 -33.08 -4.36
CA ARG A 558 11.95 -33.97 -3.66
C ARG A 558 11.26 -35.29 -3.36
N VAL A 559 11.86 -36.39 -3.78
CA VAL A 559 11.39 -37.76 -3.51
C VAL A 559 12.50 -38.51 -2.79
N ASP A 560 12.25 -38.95 -1.55
CA ASP A 560 13.21 -39.63 -0.68
C ASP A 560 14.60 -38.95 -0.62
N GLY A 561 14.60 -37.61 -0.68
CA GLY A 561 15.80 -36.77 -0.63
C GLY A 561 16.44 -36.43 -1.98
N ASN A 562 15.98 -37.01 -3.09
CA ASN A 562 16.44 -36.65 -4.44
C ASN A 562 15.60 -35.51 -5.01
N GLU A 563 16.26 -34.41 -5.42
CA GLU A 563 15.61 -33.21 -5.95
C GLU A 563 15.54 -33.22 -7.48
N SER A 564 14.41 -32.79 -8.04
CA SER A 564 14.19 -32.62 -9.47
C SER A 564 13.23 -31.47 -9.77
N LEU A 565 13.23 -31.00 -11.02
CA LEU A 565 12.29 -29.97 -11.48
C LEU A 565 11.07 -30.61 -12.15
N VAL A 566 9.90 -30.06 -11.86
CA VAL A 566 8.62 -30.49 -12.42
C VAL A 566 7.94 -29.31 -13.09
N GLY A 567 7.60 -29.45 -14.36
CA GLY A 567 6.81 -28.48 -15.11
C GLY A 567 5.32 -28.82 -15.05
N TRP A 568 4.47 -27.81 -14.90
CA TRP A 568 3.01 -27.92 -14.95
C TRP A 568 2.46 -26.92 -15.96
N PHE A 569 1.58 -27.36 -16.85
CA PHE A 569 1.09 -26.57 -17.97
C PHE A 569 -0.43 -26.72 -18.11
N LYS A 570 -1.18 -25.60 -18.10
CA LYS A 570 -2.61 -25.59 -18.46
C LYS A 570 -2.73 -25.56 -19.98
N VAL A 571 -2.94 -26.72 -20.61
CA VAL A 571 -2.96 -26.88 -22.07
C VAL A 571 -4.27 -26.39 -22.67
N SER A 572 -5.38 -26.67 -22.00
CA SER A 572 -6.73 -26.19 -22.32
C SER A 572 -7.57 -26.13 -21.06
N ASP A 573 -8.83 -25.69 -21.14
CA ASP A 573 -9.75 -25.69 -19.98
C ASP A 573 -9.93 -27.10 -19.41
N THR A 574 -9.82 -28.13 -20.24
CA THR A 574 -10.03 -29.55 -19.89
C THR A 574 -8.75 -30.40 -19.92
N GLU A 575 -7.57 -29.80 -20.08
CA GLU A 575 -6.31 -30.53 -20.15
C GLU A 575 -5.18 -29.84 -19.37
N VAL A 576 -4.50 -30.61 -18.52
CA VAL A 576 -3.27 -30.21 -17.82
C VAL A 576 -2.17 -31.21 -18.16
N ARG A 577 -0.97 -30.71 -18.45
CA ARG A 577 0.23 -31.52 -18.69
C ARG A 577 1.25 -31.31 -17.58
N ILE A 578 1.75 -32.39 -17.01
CA ILE A 578 2.83 -32.38 -16.02
C ILE A 578 4.05 -33.07 -16.62
N GLU A 579 5.19 -32.40 -16.57
CA GLU A 579 6.47 -32.87 -17.10
C GLU A 579 7.44 -33.09 -15.95
N ARG A 580 7.91 -34.32 -15.79
CA ARG A 580 9.00 -34.71 -14.90
C ARG A 580 10.20 -35.18 -15.73
N PRO A 581 11.41 -35.29 -15.16
CA PRO A 581 12.59 -35.70 -15.92
C PRO A 581 12.46 -37.08 -16.60
N ASP A 582 11.68 -37.98 -15.99
CA ASP A 582 11.52 -39.38 -16.41
C ASP A 582 10.19 -39.67 -17.12
N ARG A 583 9.20 -38.77 -17.05
CA ARG A 583 7.83 -39.03 -17.52
C ARG A 583 7.07 -37.76 -17.89
N VAL A 584 6.10 -37.90 -18.79
CA VAL A 584 5.08 -36.87 -19.05
C VAL A 584 3.69 -37.43 -18.77
N THR A 585 2.87 -36.69 -18.04
CA THR A 585 1.51 -37.08 -17.71
C THR A 585 0.52 -36.03 -18.20
N HIS A 586 -0.52 -36.46 -18.91
CA HIS A 586 -1.65 -35.65 -19.32
C HIS A 586 -2.86 -36.01 -18.46
N TYR A 587 -3.49 -35.00 -17.86
CA TYR A 587 -4.72 -35.10 -17.08
C TYR A 587 -5.86 -34.45 -17.87
N TYR A 588 -6.98 -35.16 -18.00
CA TYR A 588 -8.16 -34.75 -18.74
C TYR A 588 -9.36 -34.59 -17.81
N PHE A 589 -9.95 -33.41 -17.86
CA PHE A 589 -11.06 -32.99 -17.02
C PHE A 589 -12.35 -32.90 -17.83
N THR A 590 -13.49 -33.02 -17.17
CA THR A 590 -14.80 -32.73 -17.74
C THR A 590 -14.99 -31.22 -17.84
N GLU A 591 -16.04 -30.75 -18.53
CA GLU A 591 -16.35 -29.31 -18.61
C GLU A 591 -16.67 -28.69 -17.24
N ASP A 592 -17.13 -29.50 -16.29
CA ASP A 592 -17.36 -29.13 -14.89
C ASP A 592 -16.15 -29.43 -13.97
N GLY A 593 -14.94 -29.51 -14.54
CA GLY A 593 -13.67 -29.54 -13.78
C GLY A 593 -13.25 -30.92 -13.23
N LYS A 594 -14.08 -31.96 -13.35
CA LYS A 594 -13.79 -33.26 -12.71
C LYS A 594 -12.78 -34.08 -13.51
N LEU A 595 -11.78 -34.64 -12.83
CA LEU A 595 -10.77 -35.50 -13.46
C LEU A 595 -11.36 -36.85 -13.83
N TRP A 596 -11.50 -37.15 -15.13
CA TRP A 596 -12.07 -38.42 -15.58
C TRP A 596 -11.05 -39.34 -16.24
N ARG A 597 -9.90 -38.82 -16.68
CA ARG A 597 -8.88 -39.62 -17.38
C ARG A 597 -7.48 -39.04 -17.23
N TRP A 598 -6.47 -39.90 -17.16
CA TRP A 598 -5.07 -39.49 -17.32
C TRP A 598 -4.28 -40.48 -18.17
N VAL A 599 -3.23 -39.99 -18.83
CA VAL A 599 -2.32 -40.77 -19.69
C VAL A 599 -0.88 -40.45 -19.33
N SER A 600 -0.05 -41.47 -19.11
CA SER A 600 1.37 -41.32 -18.80
C SER A 600 2.16 -42.52 -19.30
N ASP A 601 3.20 -42.32 -20.11
CA ASP A 601 4.15 -43.36 -20.53
C ASP A 601 3.53 -44.70 -20.99
N GLY A 602 2.51 -44.63 -21.84
CA GLY A 602 1.81 -45.82 -22.37
C GLY A 602 0.82 -46.46 -21.38
N MET A 603 0.63 -45.87 -20.21
CA MET A 603 -0.49 -46.13 -19.30
C MET A 603 -1.64 -45.17 -19.57
N GLU A 604 -2.86 -45.67 -19.49
CA GLU A 604 -4.09 -44.88 -19.56
C GLU A 604 -5.04 -45.31 -18.45
N CYS A 605 -5.47 -44.36 -17.63
CA CYS A 605 -6.46 -44.59 -16.58
C CYS A 605 -7.74 -43.84 -16.89
N VAL A 606 -8.88 -44.53 -16.79
CA VAL A 606 -10.21 -43.93 -16.96
C VAL A 606 -11.05 -44.25 -15.73
N TYR A 607 -11.56 -43.22 -15.07
CA TYR A 607 -12.40 -43.34 -13.89
C TYR A 607 -13.87 -43.56 -14.27
N ASP A 608 -14.53 -44.52 -13.60
CA ASP A 608 -15.99 -44.76 -13.72
C ASP A 608 -16.75 -43.49 -13.31
N ASN A 609 -16.38 -42.93 -12.15
CA ASN A 609 -16.88 -41.65 -11.65
C ASN A 609 -15.73 -40.63 -11.68
N PRO A 610 -15.83 -39.54 -12.43
CA PRO A 610 -14.81 -38.49 -12.42
C PRO A 610 -14.52 -37.99 -11.00
N ILE A 611 -13.24 -37.82 -10.67
CA ILE A 611 -12.77 -37.33 -9.37
C ILE A 611 -13.12 -35.84 -9.27
N PRO A 612 -13.84 -35.41 -8.21
CA PRO A 612 -14.26 -34.03 -8.06
C PRO A 612 -13.08 -33.11 -7.73
N GLU A 613 -13.18 -31.85 -8.13
CA GLU A 613 -12.30 -30.78 -7.62
C GLU A 613 -12.66 -30.44 -6.17
N PRO A 614 -11.74 -29.77 -5.44
CA PRO A 614 -12.07 -29.18 -4.15
C PRO A 614 -13.30 -28.26 -4.24
N PRO A 615 -14.20 -28.25 -3.23
CA PRO A 615 -15.42 -27.46 -3.24
C PRO A 615 -15.10 -25.98 -2.96
N PHE A 616 -14.62 -25.24 -3.96
CA PHE A 616 -14.34 -23.83 -3.79
C PHE A 616 -15.61 -22.99 -3.52
N PRO A 617 -15.53 -21.88 -2.74
CA PRO A 617 -14.36 -21.43 -1.99
C PRO A 617 -14.05 -22.34 -0.79
N LEU A 618 -12.77 -22.58 -0.52
CA LEU A 618 -12.34 -23.43 0.57
C LEU A 618 -12.42 -22.71 1.90
N VAL A 619 -13.23 -23.22 2.82
CA VAL A 619 -13.43 -22.65 4.17
C VAL A 619 -12.92 -23.60 5.25
N LYS A 620 -12.44 -23.06 6.39
CA LYS A 620 -11.93 -23.87 7.51
C LYS A 620 -12.95 -24.91 7.98
N GLY A 621 -12.51 -26.18 8.07
CA GLY A 621 -13.32 -27.29 8.56
C GLY A 621 -14.23 -27.92 7.50
N GLU A 622 -14.22 -27.42 6.27
CA GLU A 622 -14.90 -28.05 5.14
C GLU A 622 -14.29 -29.42 4.81
N LYS A 623 -15.16 -30.38 4.46
CA LYS A 623 -14.79 -31.78 4.22
C LYS A 623 -15.52 -32.34 3.01
N TRP A 624 -14.81 -33.07 2.18
CA TRP A 624 -15.39 -33.84 1.09
C TRP A 624 -14.73 -35.20 0.98
N ALA A 625 -15.43 -36.11 0.32
CA ALA A 625 -14.97 -37.48 0.12
C ALA A 625 -15.48 -38.00 -1.22
N TYR A 626 -14.70 -38.88 -1.83
CA TYR A 626 -15.10 -39.53 -3.07
C TYR A 626 -14.62 -40.97 -3.12
N GLU A 627 -15.29 -41.74 -3.96
CA GLU A 627 -14.92 -43.09 -4.31
C GLU A 627 -15.14 -43.28 -5.81
N SER A 628 -14.14 -43.82 -6.48
CA SER A 628 -14.23 -44.14 -7.90
C SER A 628 -13.52 -45.44 -8.20
N ARG A 629 -14.16 -46.27 -9.02
CA ARG A 629 -13.48 -47.37 -9.68
C ARG A 629 -12.84 -46.84 -10.96
N TYR A 630 -11.80 -47.49 -11.43
CA TYR A 630 -11.17 -47.12 -12.69
C TYR A 630 -10.63 -48.33 -13.43
N VAL A 631 -10.42 -48.14 -14.72
CA VAL A 631 -9.73 -49.09 -15.59
C VAL A 631 -8.37 -48.49 -15.95
N LEU A 632 -7.30 -49.18 -15.57
CA LEU A 632 -5.94 -48.86 -15.97
C LEU A 632 -5.50 -49.80 -17.10
N SER A 633 -5.18 -49.23 -18.25
CA SER A 633 -4.61 -49.93 -19.39
C SER A 633 -3.09 -49.76 -19.39
N PHE A 634 -2.35 -50.86 -19.38
CA PHE A 634 -0.88 -50.86 -19.53
C PHE A 634 -0.40 -52.17 -20.16
N GLY A 635 0.58 -52.09 -21.06
CA GLY A 635 1.15 -53.28 -21.71
C GLY A 635 0.14 -54.10 -22.51
N GLY A 636 -0.95 -53.48 -23.00
CA GLY A 636 -2.03 -54.15 -23.73
C GLY A 636 -3.02 -54.94 -22.85
N LYS A 637 -2.94 -54.80 -21.52
CA LYS A 637 -3.84 -55.44 -20.55
C LYS A 637 -4.66 -54.39 -19.80
N LEU A 638 -5.85 -54.80 -19.34
CA LEU A 638 -6.74 -53.98 -18.54
C LEU A 638 -6.70 -54.43 -17.08
N HIS A 639 -6.51 -53.49 -16.19
CA HIS A 639 -6.46 -53.67 -14.75
C HIS A 639 -7.59 -52.88 -14.09
N LEU A 640 -8.28 -53.52 -13.14
CA LEU A 640 -9.36 -52.87 -12.41
C LEU A 640 -8.83 -52.31 -11.10
N GLY A 641 -9.12 -51.04 -10.85
CA GLY A 641 -8.75 -50.36 -9.63
C GLY A 641 -9.90 -49.64 -8.96
N LYS A 642 -9.66 -49.21 -7.73
CA LYS A 642 -10.60 -48.45 -6.90
C LYS A 642 -9.82 -47.49 -6.02
N ILE A 643 -10.17 -46.22 -6.09
CA ILE A 643 -9.68 -45.15 -5.21
C ILE A 643 -10.80 -44.66 -4.29
N SER A 644 -10.47 -44.42 -3.03
CA SER A 644 -11.33 -43.73 -2.07
C SER A 644 -10.50 -42.72 -1.29
N ALA A 645 -11.01 -41.49 -1.15
CA ALA A 645 -10.31 -40.44 -0.45
C ALA A 645 -11.25 -39.55 0.37
N GLN A 646 -10.66 -38.91 1.38
CA GLN A 646 -11.28 -37.88 2.21
C GLN A 646 -10.32 -36.70 2.35
N GLU A 647 -10.87 -35.49 2.25
CA GLU A 647 -10.14 -34.24 2.30
C GLU A 647 -10.78 -33.29 3.32
N GLU A 648 -9.96 -32.47 3.98
CA GLU A 648 -10.39 -31.51 5.01
C GLU A 648 -9.54 -30.24 4.94
N VAL A 649 -10.17 -29.06 4.91
CA VAL A 649 -9.47 -27.79 5.10
C VAL A 649 -9.14 -27.63 6.58
N VAL A 650 -7.86 -27.71 6.93
CA VAL A 650 -7.40 -27.71 8.32
C VAL A 650 -7.05 -26.32 8.85
N GLY A 651 -6.85 -25.36 7.95
CA GLY A 651 -6.56 -23.97 8.28
C GLY A 651 -5.98 -23.22 7.08
N PHE A 652 -5.47 -22.01 7.34
CA PHE A 652 -4.86 -21.15 6.35
C PHE A 652 -3.48 -20.69 6.84
N GLU A 653 -2.53 -20.53 5.93
CA GLU A 653 -1.22 -19.97 6.25
C GLU A 653 -0.55 -19.37 5.00
N ASP A 654 0.33 -18.38 5.22
CA ASP A 654 1.20 -17.85 4.17
C ASP A 654 2.36 -18.81 3.91
N VAL A 655 2.44 -19.33 2.68
CA VAL A 655 3.55 -20.17 2.24
C VAL A 655 4.55 -19.35 1.46
N LEU A 656 5.81 -19.32 1.93
CA LEU A 656 6.93 -18.78 1.16
C LEU A 656 7.35 -19.80 0.09
N ALA A 657 7.16 -19.44 -1.18
CA ALA A 657 7.53 -20.26 -2.33
C ALA A 657 8.99 -20.02 -2.75
N GLY A 658 9.49 -20.84 -3.67
CA GLY A 658 10.85 -20.76 -4.22
C GLY A 658 11.12 -19.57 -5.16
N ASP A 659 10.11 -18.74 -5.45
CA ASP A 659 10.25 -17.45 -6.15
C ASP A 659 10.34 -16.25 -5.17
N ASP A 660 10.59 -16.52 -3.89
CA ASP A 660 10.64 -15.55 -2.78
C ASP A 660 9.33 -14.78 -2.53
N LYS A 661 8.20 -15.22 -3.09
CA LYS A 661 6.87 -14.67 -2.82
C LYS A 661 6.13 -15.46 -1.76
N ARG A 662 5.27 -14.76 -1.03
CA ARG A 662 4.31 -15.37 -0.10
C ARG A 662 2.96 -15.54 -0.77
N TYR A 663 2.39 -16.73 -0.62
CA TYR A 663 1.06 -17.06 -1.10
C TYR A 663 0.18 -17.41 0.10
N PHE A 664 -0.89 -16.65 0.31
CA PHE A 664 -1.95 -17.05 1.24
C PHE A 664 -2.62 -18.32 0.72
N CYS A 665 -2.60 -19.39 1.51
CA CYS A 665 -3.05 -20.71 1.10
C CYS A 665 -4.02 -21.33 2.09
N ALA A 666 -5.02 -22.04 1.58
CA ALA A 666 -5.76 -23.04 2.32
C ALA A 666 -4.88 -24.29 2.46
N LYS A 667 -4.69 -24.73 3.70
CA LYS A 667 -4.00 -25.98 4.03
C LYS A 667 -5.02 -27.10 4.07
N VAL A 668 -4.90 -28.06 3.18
CA VAL A 668 -5.84 -29.18 3.05
C VAL A 668 -5.13 -30.48 3.40
N ARG A 669 -5.79 -31.29 4.22
CA ARG A 669 -5.35 -32.65 4.57
C ARG A 669 -6.07 -33.65 3.70
N PHE A 670 -5.31 -34.48 3.02
CA PHE A 670 -5.80 -35.59 2.20
C PHE A 670 -5.45 -36.94 2.83
N ARG A 671 -6.41 -37.87 2.78
CA ARG A 671 -6.20 -39.28 3.10
C ARG A 671 -6.89 -40.14 2.06
N GLY A 672 -6.09 -40.94 1.34
CA GLY A 672 -6.57 -41.77 0.26
C GLY A 672 -6.11 -43.23 0.37
N VAL A 673 -6.92 -44.14 -0.15
CA VAL A 673 -6.55 -45.52 -0.41
C VAL A 673 -6.86 -45.84 -1.88
N ASP A 674 -5.85 -46.23 -2.63
CA ASP A 674 -5.96 -46.72 -3.99
C ASP A 674 -5.65 -48.23 -4.01
N SER A 675 -6.45 -49.03 -4.70
CA SER A 675 -6.25 -50.47 -4.83
C SER A 675 -6.36 -50.89 -6.29
N LEU A 676 -5.37 -51.63 -6.78
CA LEU A 676 -5.26 -52.08 -8.16
C LEU A 676 -5.05 -53.59 -8.23
N ALA A 677 -5.89 -54.28 -9.01
CA ALA A 677 -5.73 -55.70 -9.30
C ALA A 677 -4.82 -55.90 -10.52
N VAL A 678 -3.62 -56.46 -10.32
CA VAL A 678 -2.67 -56.79 -11.39
C VAL A 678 -2.50 -58.29 -11.54
N GLU A 679 -2.08 -58.75 -12.72
CA GLU A 679 -1.75 -60.17 -12.92
C GLU A 679 -0.52 -60.53 -12.06
N GLY A 680 -0.75 -61.13 -10.89
CA GLY A 680 0.30 -61.51 -9.95
C GLY A 680 0.07 -61.07 -8.50
N GLY A 681 -0.97 -60.26 -8.22
CA GLY A 681 -1.33 -59.85 -6.86
C GLY A 681 -2.20 -58.58 -6.81
N ASN A 682 -2.70 -58.22 -5.63
CA ASN A 682 -3.40 -56.97 -5.39
C ASN A 682 -2.43 -55.93 -4.82
N MET A 683 -2.32 -54.77 -5.47
CA MET A 683 -1.56 -53.64 -4.95
C MET A 683 -2.49 -52.66 -4.25
N THR A 684 -2.09 -52.18 -3.07
CA THR A 684 -2.81 -51.14 -2.33
C THR A 684 -1.84 -50.02 -1.96
N ILE A 685 -2.23 -48.78 -2.21
CA ILE A 685 -1.46 -47.58 -1.86
C ILE A 685 -2.28 -46.81 -0.82
N VAL A 686 -1.68 -46.51 0.32
CA VAL A 686 -2.25 -45.64 1.34
C VAL A 686 -1.49 -44.32 1.31
N ILE A 687 -2.19 -43.23 1.07
CA ILE A 687 -1.62 -41.90 0.86
C ILE A 687 -2.10 -40.98 1.98
N GLU A 688 -1.16 -40.34 2.67
CA GLU A 688 -1.42 -39.26 3.62
C GLU A 688 -0.69 -38.01 3.12
N GLU A 689 -1.43 -36.92 2.91
CA GLU A 689 -0.88 -35.72 2.30
C GLU A 689 -1.40 -34.44 2.97
N LEU A 690 -0.55 -33.42 3.00
CA LEU A 690 -0.92 -32.03 3.22
C LEU A 690 -0.54 -31.23 1.98
N TYR A 691 -1.49 -30.48 1.43
CA TYR A 691 -1.23 -29.59 0.32
C TYR A 691 -1.80 -28.20 0.56
N TRP A 692 -1.22 -27.21 -0.12
CA TRP A 692 -1.52 -25.79 0.05
C TRP A 692 -1.99 -25.20 -1.27
N ILE A 693 -3.23 -24.70 -1.29
CA ILE A 693 -3.84 -24.07 -2.47
C ILE A 693 -4.03 -22.58 -2.24
N SER A 694 -3.59 -21.77 -3.19
CA SER A 694 -3.83 -20.33 -3.26
C SER A 694 -4.79 -19.98 -4.40
N SER A 695 -5.66 -18.99 -4.21
CA SER A 695 -6.55 -18.46 -5.26
C SER A 695 -5.77 -17.82 -6.43
N TYR A 696 -4.53 -17.40 -6.19
CA TYR A 696 -3.69 -16.84 -7.24
C TYR A 696 -2.93 -17.91 -8.02
N ALA A 697 -2.32 -18.88 -7.32
CA ALA A 697 -1.34 -19.80 -7.89
C ALA A 697 -1.82 -21.25 -8.02
N GLY A 698 -3.01 -21.62 -7.52
CA GLY A 698 -3.39 -23.01 -7.34
C GLY A 698 -2.50 -23.71 -6.32
N SER A 699 -2.05 -24.94 -6.58
CA SER A 699 -1.12 -25.65 -5.70
C SER A 699 0.22 -24.92 -5.58
N VAL A 700 0.61 -24.61 -4.34
CA VAL A 700 1.86 -23.91 -3.98
C VAL A 700 2.86 -24.86 -3.32
N LYS A 701 2.36 -25.78 -2.48
CA LYS A 701 3.20 -26.72 -1.73
C LYS A 701 2.44 -28.03 -1.52
N GLU A 702 3.15 -29.14 -1.51
CA GLU A 702 2.62 -30.48 -1.18
C GLU A 702 3.64 -31.23 -0.33
N GLU A 703 3.16 -31.99 0.64
CA GLU A 703 3.94 -32.91 1.48
C GLU A 703 3.15 -34.21 1.61
N SER A 704 3.65 -35.31 1.04
CA SER A 704 2.93 -36.59 1.02
C SER A 704 3.80 -37.77 1.44
N ILE A 705 3.14 -38.75 2.07
CA ILE A 705 3.69 -40.05 2.43
C ILE A 705 2.80 -41.11 1.79
N SER A 706 3.38 -41.90 0.87
CA SER A 706 2.68 -42.99 0.18
C SER A 706 3.24 -44.34 0.62
N ARG A 707 2.38 -45.21 1.17
CA ARG A 707 2.75 -46.57 1.60
C ARG A 707 2.15 -47.60 0.66
N TYR A 708 3.00 -48.41 0.07
CA TYR A 708 2.63 -49.42 -0.91
C TYR A 708 2.56 -50.80 -0.26
N TYR A 709 1.52 -51.55 -0.58
CA TYR A 709 1.29 -52.91 -0.11
C TYR A 709 1.06 -53.81 -1.33
N VAL A 710 1.67 -54.99 -1.34
CA VAL A 710 1.45 -56.02 -2.35
C VAL A 710 0.92 -57.26 -1.64
N ASP A 711 -0.27 -57.70 -2.02
CA ASP A 711 -1.02 -58.79 -1.39
C ASP A 711 -1.18 -58.61 0.14
N GLY A 712 -1.30 -57.35 0.57
CA GLY A 712 -1.45 -56.96 1.97
C GLY A 712 -0.13 -56.90 2.77
N ALA A 713 1.01 -57.25 2.18
CA ALA A 713 2.33 -57.06 2.79
C ALA A 713 2.89 -55.68 2.43
N PHE A 714 3.43 -54.97 3.42
CA PHE A 714 4.13 -53.69 3.20
C PHE A 714 5.32 -53.91 2.26
N ALA A 715 5.37 -53.12 1.18
CA ALA A 715 6.41 -53.18 0.17
C ALA A 715 7.42 -52.04 0.35
N LEU A 716 6.94 -50.79 0.33
CA LEU A 716 7.78 -49.60 0.51
C LEU A 716 6.96 -48.39 0.97
N GLU A 717 7.67 -47.37 1.46
CA GLU A 717 7.15 -46.04 1.77
C GLU A 717 7.96 -45.02 0.96
N GLU A 718 7.27 -44.07 0.33
CA GLU A 718 7.86 -42.96 -0.42
C GLU A 718 7.42 -41.64 0.24
N MET A 719 8.38 -40.75 0.53
CA MET A 719 8.12 -39.38 0.96
C MET A 719 8.37 -38.41 -0.19
N ARG A 720 7.38 -37.55 -0.45
CA ARG A 720 7.44 -36.57 -1.53
C ARG A 720 7.10 -35.18 -1.02
N THR A 721 7.85 -34.18 -1.47
CA THR A 721 7.51 -32.77 -1.28
C THR A 721 7.56 -32.01 -2.59
N LEU A 722 6.57 -31.19 -2.89
CA LEU A 722 6.62 -30.19 -3.96
C LEU A 722 6.59 -28.78 -3.37
N LEU A 723 7.38 -27.87 -3.93
CA LEU A 723 7.31 -26.44 -3.65
C LEU A 723 7.33 -25.66 -4.96
N LEU A 724 6.38 -24.74 -5.13
CA LEU A 724 6.31 -23.85 -6.26
C LEU A 724 7.60 -23.03 -6.35
N LYS A 725 8.23 -23.03 -7.52
CA LYS A 725 9.47 -22.30 -7.79
C LYS A 725 9.25 -21.10 -8.70
N SER A 726 8.26 -21.17 -9.59
CA SER A 726 7.78 -20.00 -10.35
C SER A 726 6.42 -20.28 -11.00
N ILE A 727 5.68 -19.22 -11.31
CA ILE A 727 4.42 -19.25 -12.07
C ILE A 727 4.41 -18.13 -13.11
N ARG A 728 3.90 -18.42 -14.30
CA ARG A 728 3.61 -17.47 -15.38
C ARG A 728 2.20 -17.73 -15.90
N LYS A 729 1.28 -16.76 -15.78
CA LYS A 729 -0.11 -16.94 -16.23
C LYS A 729 -0.23 -16.78 -17.74
N GLY A 730 -1.09 -17.57 -18.37
CA GLY A 730 -1.26 -17.58 -19.84
C GLY A 730 -1.59 -16.23 -20.49
N ALA A 731 -2.28 -15.33 -19.77
CA ALA A 731 -2.57 -13.98 -20.22
C ALA A 731 -1.31 -13.10 -20.44
N GLU A 732 -0.18 -13.44 -19.80
CA GLU A 732 1.09 -12.73 -19.94
C GLU A 732 1.88 -13.17 -21.19
N LEU A 733 1.67 -14.40 -21.66
CA LEU A 733 2.32 -14.94 -22.87
C LEU A 733 1.75 -14.34 -24.17
N GLN A 734 0.46 -14.00 -24.22
CA GLN A 734 -0.12 -13.29 -25.37
C GLN A 734 0.34 -11.82 -25.45
N LYS A 735 0.59 -11.15 -24.32
CA LYS A 735 1.12 -9.78 -24.30
C LYS A 735 2.58 -9.70 -24.79
N GLY A 736 3.36 -10.77 -24.67
CA GLY A 736 4.73 -10.85 -25.20
C GLY A 736 4.81 -10.91 -26.73
N LEU A 737 3.79 -11.45 -27.41
CA LEU A 737 3.70 -11.52 -28.88
C LEU A 737 2.87 -10.38 -29.49
N ALA A 738 2.00 -9.75 -28.71
CA ALA A 738 1.19 -8.59 -29.10
C ALA A 738 1.83 -7.23 -28.73
N GLY A 739 3.13 -7.19 -28.44
CA GLY A 739 3.91 -5.96 -28.21
C GLY A 739 4.06 -5.05 -29.44
N SER A 740 3.41 -5.35 -30.56
CA SER A 740 3.12 -4.38 -31.63
C SER A 740 1.61 -4.15 -31.69
N PHE A 741 1.22 -2.90 -31.45
CA PHE A 741 -0.12 -2.32 -31.59
C PHE A 741 -1.01 -2.28 -30.33
N ALA A 742 -0.99 -1.08 -29.74
CA ALA A 742 -2.11 -0.36 -29.12
C ALA A 742 -2.67 -0.89 -27.80
N SER A 743 -2.13 -0.34 -26.72
CA SER A 743 -2.70 -0.29 -25.38
C SER A 743 -3.91 0.65 -25.30
N PHE A 744 -5.05 0.14 -24.85
CA PHE A 744 -5.92 0.78 -23.83
C PHE A 744 -6.83 -0.29 -23.21
N PRO A 745 -7.03 -0.33 -21.89
CA PRO A 745 -7.91 -1.30 -21.25
C PRO A 745 -9.36 -0.79 -21.23
N ARG A 746 -10.30 -1.69 -21.54
CA ARG A 746 -11.71 -1.57 -21.15
C ARG A 746 -11.98 -2.62 -20.07
N PHE A 747 -12.36 -2.08 -18.91
CA PHE A 747 -13.12 -2.58 -17.75
C PHE A 747 -13.30 -4.08 -17.54
#